data_AF-A0A538QZ18-F1
#
_entry.id   AF-A0A538QZ18-F1
#
_cell.length_a   1.000
_cell.length_b   1.000
_cell.length_c   1.000
_cell.angle_alpha   90.00
_cell.angle_beta   90.00
_cell.angle_gamma   90.00
#
_symmetry.space_group_name_H-M   'P 1'
#
loop_
_entity.id
_entity.type
_entity.pdbx_description
1 polymer ?
#
loop_
_entity_poly.entity_id
_entity_poly.type
_entity_poly.pdbx_seq_one_letter_code
_entity_poly.pdbx_strand_id
1 'polypeptide(L)'
;MSLELLVTWRTLLAEIGELGGALCKAIAADDMLAAIAAMIQLRRTRAAVARVEAPVRLRGDAAELTAMAEVTSLTIGARAAEAAMQRWLERPLPGDERLLASPLGVAVLADALLPTVWDFEADVVVLVGAGLEPVAELLAALGQRRMVIVGGEPRSGAVAVASADEAVVAVRMMVPVPPTRMAVRAVLGTDRGELDAVVGRLREVLADLRIHRNTVRVFSRTWIEPGAANLSAIARWPSIAAVGDRFVGVPMIIVAPGPSLARNVGQLAAARGRAIIAAFSHSLRPVLAAGVTPDLVITVDPQDVRYHFAGCDLSRTCLVNAATVHPALFDLPAQRFLTASANCAIDDWIFDGVGETAVLPGGGSVATSALSLGLAWGCDPIVFLGLDLSFPGGAYYVSTSCDGAARAEVDDRGVMQVAGWSDGFRAMKAAGGPGAVGERTVELPGWDGGVVPSSFMFSMFHRWFVDQLRGITAAGGAADPCVTVFNCTEGGAHIAGMEHRPFAEVLAQLDQPIDVAVELDAAAMTVDGDRVDRIIDHVTGFLRGLRRSRRLARVARRLIERGNTGPRLAAVERGLADALAPLAFVSLLAQRELDRAHDVARRPGAEADYLAASASLFDTLIGVLDQVEPALRVALLRLGPRRSHGRAA
;
A
#
# COMPACT_ATOMS: atom_id res chain seq x y z
N MET A 1 -24.26 -7.14 11.08
CA MET A 1 -23.70 -6.06 10.24
C MET A 1 -24.51 -4.75 10.27
N SER A 2 -25.71 -4.61 9.69
CA SER A 2 -26.41 -3.29 9.64
C SER A 2 -26.68 -2.68 11.03
N LEU A 3 -27.24 -3.45 11.96
CA LEU A 3 -27.56 -2.94 13.31
C LEU A 3 -26.32 -2.64 14.16
N GLU A 4 -25.28 -3.48 14.08
CA GLU A 4 -24.00 -3.25 14.77
C GLU A 4 -23.31 -1.98 14.26
N LEU A 5 -23.26 -1.76 12.94
CA LEU A 5 -22.74 -0.53 12.34
C LEU A 5 -23.51 0.70 12.84
N LEU A 6 -24.85 0.62 12.90
CA LEU A 6 -25.67 1.70 13.44
C LEU A 6 -25.39 1.98 14.92
N VAL A 7 -25.13 0.95 15.73
CA VAL A 7 -24.73 1.12 17.14
C VAL A 7 -23.37 1.81 17.26
N THR A 8 -22.39 1.44 16.44
CA THR A 8 -21.08 2.11 16.39
C THR A 8 -21.23 3.58 16.00
N TRP A 9 -22.01 3.88 14.96
CA TRP A 9 -22.30 5.26 14.55
C TRP A 9 -22.96 6.08 15.65
N ARG A 10 -23.97 5.52 16.34
CA ARG A 10 -24.64 6.20 17.48
C ARG A 10 -23.66 6.57 18.57
N THR A 11 -22.80 5.63 18.97
CA THR A 11 -21.82 5.83 20.04
C THR A 11 -20.86 6.97 19.68
N LEU A 12 -20.27 6.92 18.49
CA LEU A 12 -19.30 7.93 18.05
C LEU A 12 -19.95 9.31 17.83
N LEU A 13 -21.16 9.38 17.27
CA LEU A 13 -21.85 10.66 17.07
C LEU A 13 -22.29 11.31 18.39
N ALA A 14 -22.71 10.51 19.38
CA ALA A 14 -23.01 11.01 20.72
C ALA A 14 -21.77 11.61 21.38
N GLU A 15 -20.64 10.91 21.32
CA GLU A 15 -19.35 11.37 21.83
C GLU A 15 -18.91 12.69 21.15
N ILE A 16 -19.07 12.82 19.83
CA ILE A 16 -18.79 14.10 19.14
C ILE A 16 -19.65 15.24 19.70
N GLY A 17 -20.92 14.98 20.01
CA GLY A 17 -21.81 15.98 20.61
C GLY A 17 -21.33 16.44 21.99
N GLU A 18 -20.92 15.51 22.85
CA GLU A 18 -20.39 15.81 24.19
C GLU A 18 -19.08 16.60 24.12
N LEU A 19 -18.15 16.15 23.27
CA LEU A 19 -16.88 16.83 23.04
C LEU A 19 -17.06 18.23 22.43
N GLY A 20 -18.05 18.41 21.55
CA GLY A 20 -18.42 19.73 21.02
C GLY A 20 -18.90 20.67 22.12
N GLY A 21 -19.69 20.16 23.07
CA GLY A 21 -20.09 20.89 24.26
C GLY A 21 -18.90 21.27 25.15
N ALA A 22 -17.93 20.36 25.32
CA ALA A 22 -16.70 20.62 26.06
C ALA A 22 -15.85 21.72 25.41
N LEU A 23 -15.71 21.69 24.07
CA LEU A 23 -15.02 22.74 23.31
C LEU A 23 -15.68 24.10 23.53
N CYS A 24 -17.00 24.21 23.40
CA CYS A 24 -17.73 25.46 23.63
C CYS A 24 -17.52 26.00 25.05
N LYS A 25 -17.51 25.14 26.07
CA LYS A 25 -17.24 25.53 27.46
C LYS A 25 -15.81 26.04 27.64
N ALA A 26 -14.82 25.36 27.06
CA ALA A 26 -13.43 25.78 27.13
C ALA A 26 -13.22 27.14 26.45
N ILE A 27 -13.83 27.35 25.28
CA ILE A 27 -13.82 28.64 24.57
C ILE A 27 -14.43 29.75 25.43
N ALA A 28 -15.58 29.49 26.06
CA ALA A 28 -16.25 30.47 26.92
C ALA A 28 -15.42 30.82 28.18
N ALA A 29 -14.59 29.89 28.65
CA ALA A 29 -13.70 30.07 29.79
C ALA A 29 -12.31 30.64 29.43
N ASP A 30 -12.04 30.90 28.15
CA ASP A 30 -10.71 31.26 27.61
C ASP A 30 -9.61 30.24 27.96
N ASP A 31 -9.99 28.97 28.14
CA ASP A 31 -9.06 27.88 28.43
C ASP A 31 -8.53 27.26 27.14
N MET A 32 -7.38 27.76 26.69
CA MET A 32 -6.73 27.32 25.45
C MET A 32 -6.33 25.85 25.47
N LEU A 33 -5.86 25.33 26.60
CA LEU A 33 -5.39 23.95 26.69
C LEU A 33 -6.58 22.98 26.65
N ALA A 34 -7.65 23.28 27.39
CA ALA A 34 -8.87 22.47 27.35
C ALA A 34 -9.51 22.50 25.96
N ALA A 35 -9.50 23.65 25.27
CA ALA A 35 -10.03 23.75 23.91
C ALA A 35 -9.20 22.93 22.91
N ILE A 36 -7.87 22.99 22.98
CA ILE A 36 -6.97 22.18 22.13
C ILE A 36 -7.17 20.68 22.41
N ALA A 37 -7.28 20.28 23.68
CA ALA A 37 -7.54 18.90 24.05
C ALA A 37 -8.88 18.40 23.48
N ALA A 38 -9.94 19.21 23.58
CA ALA A 38 -11.24 18.90 22.99
C ALA A 38 -11.16 18.79 21.45
N MET A 39 -10.43 19.70 20.77
CA MET A 39 -10.19 19.64 19.33
C MET A 39 -9.51 18.35 18.89
N ILE A 40 -8.49 17.89 19.64
CA ILE A 40 -7.75 16.65 19.35
C ILE A 40 -8.68 15.44 19.44
N GLN A 41 -9.47 15.35 20.52
CA GLN A 41 -10.43 14.24 20.67
C GLN A 41 -11.52 14.29 19.60
N LEU A 42 -12.09 15.47 19.32
CA LEU A 42 -13.07 15.66 18.25
C LEU A 42 -12.54 15.17 16.89
N ARG A 43 -11.28 15.48 16.55
CA ARG A 43 -10.66 15.00 15.31
C ARG A 43 -10.57 13.48 15.28
N ARG A 44 -10.12 12.85 16.37
CA ARG A 44 -10.01 11.38 16.50
C ARG A 44 -11.37 10.70 16.33
N THR A 45 -12.39 11.15 17.08
CA THR A 45 -13.73 10.55 17.03
C THR A 45 -14.38 10.78 15.66
N ARG A 46 -14.19 11.94 15.03
CA ARG A 46 -14.67 12.22 13.66
C ARG A 46 -13.96 11.37 12.60
N ALA A 47 -12.65 11.14 12.73
CA ALA A 47 -11.92 10.24 11.85
C ALA A 47 -12.40 8.78 12.01
N ALA A 48 -12.69 8.34 13.23
CA ALA A 48 -13.28 7.03 13.49
C ALA A 48 -14.65 6.88 12.80
N VAL A 49 -15.54 7.88 12.85
CA VAL A 49 -16.81 7.87 12.11
C VAL A 49 -16.57 7.70 10.60
N ALA A 50 -15.58 8.41 10.04
CA ALA A 50 -15.26 8.33 8.61
C ALA A 50 -14.72 6.95 8.18
N ARG A 51 -14.22 6.12 9.11
CA ARG A 51 -13.77 4.74 8.84
C ARG A 51 -14.90 3.72 8.90
N VAL A 52 -16.05 4.03 9.51
CA VAL A 52 -17.17 3.11 9.59
C VAL A 52 -17.99 3.20 8.29
N GLU A 53 -18.06 2.10 7.55
CA GLU A 53 -18.86 2.05 6.32
C GLU A 53 -20.32 2.44 6.57
N ALA A 54 -20.85 3.30 5.70
CA ALA A 54 -22.26 3.65 5.75
C ALA A 54 -23.11 2.42 5.43
N PRO A 55 -24.19 2.14 6.17
CA PRO A 55 -25.06 1.01 5.87
C PRO A 55 -25.72 1.23 4.50
N VAL A 56 -25.27 0.48 3.49
CA VAL A 56 -25.75 0.61 2.09
C VAL A 56 -27.14 -0.01 1.91
N ARG A 57 -27.55 -0.92 2.82
CA ARG A 57 -28.88 -1.54 2.84
C ARG A 57 -29.38 -1.73 4.28
N LEU A 58 -30.58 -1.22 4.54
CA LEU A 58 -31.35 -1.55 5.73
C LEU A 58 -32.29 -2.72 5.39
N ARG A 59 -32.46 -3.65 6.32
CA ARG A 59 -33.46 -4.73 6.25
C ARG A 59 -34.87 -4.21 6.54
N GLY A 60 -34.96 -3.04 7.17
CA GLY A 60 -36.22 -2.32 7.39
C GLY A 60 -36.99 -2.85 8.60
N ASP A 61 -36.32 -3.55 9.51
CA ASP A 61 -36.92 -3.93 10.79
C ASP A 61 -37.04 -2.72 11.74
N ALA A 62 -37.92 -2.83 12.73
CA ALA A 62 -38.22 -1.72 13.64
C ALA A 62 -37.00 -1.25 14.44
N ALA A 63 -36.06 -2.14 14.76
CA ALA A 63 -34.86 -1.82 15.52
C ALA A 63 -33.87 -1.01 14.67
N GLU A 64 -33.66 -1.39 13.41
CA GLU A 64 -32.83 -0.65 12.46
C GLU A 64 -33.41 0.73 12.15
N LEU A 65 -34.73 0.84 11.96
CA LEU A 65 -35.39 2.12 11.71
C LEU A 65 -35.28 3.07 12.90
N THR A 66 -35.43 2.55 14.13
CA THR A 66 -35.25 3.32 15.37
C THR A 66 -33.80 3.78 15.53
N ALA A 67 -32.84 2.87 15.33
CA ALA A 67 -31.42 3.21 15.39
C ALA A 67 -31.02 4.26 14.35
N MET A 68 -31.57 4.20 13.13
CA MET A 68 -31.34 5.20 12.09
C MET A 68 -31.93 6.58 12.42
N ALA A 69 -33.12 6.62 13.06
CA ALA A 69 -33.71 7.87 13.53
C ALA A 69 -32.83 8.54 14.60
N GLU A 70 -32.26 7.75 15.51
CA GLU A 70 -31.31 8.25 16.50
C GLU A 70 -30.00 8.76 15.87
N VAL A 71 -29.41 8.02 14.91
CA VAL A 71 -28.24 8.49 14.15
C VAL A 71 -28.52 9.84 13.50
N THR A 72 -29.69 10.02 12.90
CA THR A 72 -30.11 11.28 12.27
C THR A 72 -30.17 12.41 13.28
N SER A 73 -30.72 12.17 14.48
CA SER A 73 -30.77 13.15 15.56
C SER A 73 -29.36 13.54 16.05
N LEU A 74 -28.50 12.55 16.31
CA LEU A 74 -27.12 12.77 16.77
C LEU A 74 -26.25 13.50 15.74
N THR A 75 -26.56 13.36 14.45
CA THR A 75 -25.88 14.09 13.38
C THR A 75 -26.03 15.62 13.53
N ILE A 76 -27.11 16.10 14.13
CA ILE A 76 -27.30 17.54 14.41
C ILE A 76 -26.25 18.02 15.43
N GLY A 77 -26.04 17.26 16.51
CA GLY A 77 -25.00 17.55 17.50
C GLY A 77 -23.59 17.52 16.88
N ALA A 78 -23.32 16.56 16.01
CA ALA A 78 -22.06 16.47 15.30
C ALA A 78 -21.80 17.67 14.36
N ARG A 79 -22.85 18.21 13.70
CA ARG A 79 -22.77 19.44 12.90
C ARG A 79 -22.52 20.68 13.76
N ALA A 80 -23.15 20.76 14.93
CA ALA A 80 -22.93 21.87 15.87
C ALA A 80 -21.48 21.86 16.40
N ALA A 81 -20.96 20.68 16.74
CA ALA A 81 -19.56 20.50 17.12
C ALA A 81 -18.62 20.94 15.98
N GLU A 82 -18.89 20.56 14.73
CA GLU A 82 -18.11 20.99 13.57
C GLU A 82 -18.09 22.50 13.39
N ALA A 83 -19.24 23.18 13.53
CA ALA A 83 -19.31 24.63 13.46
C ALA A 83 -18.48 25.30 14.56
N ALA A 84 -18.48 24.74 15.78
CA ALA A 84 -17.64 25.22 16.88
C ALA A 84 -16.15 25.03 16.57
N MET A 85 -15.74 23.88 16.02
CA MET A 85 -14.37 23.64 15.59
C MET A 85 -13.92 24.59 14.48
N GLN A 86 -14.77 24.85 13.48
CA GLN A 86 -14.47 25.80 12.40
C GLN A 86 -14.26 27.20 12.95
N ARG A 87 -15.18 27.68 13.79
CA ARG A 87 -15.06 28.99 14.43
C ARG A 87 -13.83 29.10 15.31
N TRP A 88 -13.45 28.02 15.99
CA TRP A 88 -12.21 27.95 16.76
C TRP A 88 -10.98 28.12 15.86
N LEU A 89 -10.93 27.42 14.72
CA LEU A 89 -9.83 27.50 13.76
C LEU A 89 -9.73 28.86 13.04
N GLU A 90 -10.85 29.57 12.88
CA GLU A 90 -10.92 30.92 12.29
C GLU A 90 -10.46 32.03 13.24
N ARG A 91 -10.17 31.71 14.51
CA ARG A 91 -9.73 32.71 15.50
C ARG A 91 -8.42 33.39 15.04
N PRO A 92 -8.26 34.69 15.30
CA PRO A 92 -7.01 35.36 14.99
C PRO A 92 -5.87 34.79 15.84
N LEU A 93 -4.75 34.47 15.20
CA LEU A 93 -3.57 33.94 15.86
C LEU A 93 -2.41 34.96 15.80
N PRO A 94 -1.56 35.03 16.84
CA PRO A 94 -0.28 35.72 16.76
C PRO A 94 0.59 35.16 15.61
N GLY A 95 1.54 35.96 15.13
CA GLY A 95 2.49 35.51 14.11
C GLY A 95 3.38 34.35 14.59
N ASP A 96 3.85 33.53 13.64
CA ASP A 96 4.57 32.29 13.88
C ASP A 96 5.77 32.46 14.82
N GLU A 97 6.56 33.53 14.69
CA GLU A 97 7.68 33.84 15.58
C GLU A 97 7.26 33.88 17.06
N ARG A 98 6.12 34.51 17.35
CA ARG A 98 5.62 34.64 18.72
C ARG A 98 5.00 33.34 19.24
N LEU A 99 4.38 32.55 18.35
CA LEU A 99 3.84 31.24 18.70
C LEU A 99 4.96 30.24 19.02
N LEU A 100 6.00 30.19 18.19
CA LEU A 100 7.13 29.28 18.36
C LEU A 100 7.99 29.61 19.60
N ALA A 101 7.88 30.82 20.15
CA ALA A 101 8.62 31.25 21.34
C ALA A 101 8.12 30.65 22.67
N SER A 102 7.03 29.88 22.70
CA SER A 102 6.52 29.27 23.94
C SER A 102 5.86 27.90 23.70
N PRO A 103 5.87 26.98 24.68
CA PRO A 103 5.21 25.68 24.55
C PRO A 103 3.70 25.78 24.25
N LEU A 104 3.00 26.74 24.86
CA LEU A 104 1.57 26.97 24.59
C LEU A 104 1.35 27.49 23.17
N GLY A 105 2.21 28.38 22.67
CA GLY A 105 2.13 28.88 21.30
C GLY A 105 2.41 27.79 20.26
N VAL A 106 3.36 26.88 20.53
CA VAL A 106 3.60 25.67 19.72
C VAL A 106 2.35 24.78 19.69
N ALA A 107 1.67 24.61 20.83
CA ALA A 107 0.42 23.86 20.88
C ALA A 107 -0.72 24.51 20.09
N VAL A 108 -0.85 25.83 20.17
CA VAL A 108 -1.80 26.60 19.36
C VAL A 108 -1.49 26.45 17.86
N LEU A 109 -0.21 26.50 17.48
CA LEU A 109 0.22 26.36 16.09
C LEU A 109 -0.02 24.94 15.55
N ALA A 110 0.29 23.91 16.34
CA ALA A 110 0.03 22.52 16.01
C ALA A 110 -1.47 22.23 15.85
N ASP A 111 -2.31 22.78 16.74
CA ASP A 111 -3.76 22.68 16.63
C ASP A 111 -4.30 23.38 15.39
N ALA A 112 -3.82 24.60 15.09
CA ALA A 112 -4.27 25.38 13.94
C ALA A 112 -3.88 24.76 12.59
N LEU A 113 -2.84 23.92 12.56
CA LEU A 113 -2.40 23.21 11.36
C LEU A 113 -3.41 22.13 10.92
N LEU A 114 -4.07 21.47 11.87
CA LEU A 114 -4.87 20.28 11.58
C LEU A 114 -6.33 20.66 11.23
N PRO A 115 -6.92 20.08 10.17
CA PRO A 115 -8.33 20.31 9.82
C PRO A 115 -9.29 19.69 10.86
N THR A 116 -10.60 19.94 10.71
CA THR A 116 -11.63 19.48 11.65
C THR A 116 -11.86 17.96 11.64
N VAL A 117 -11.42 17.27 10.59
CA VAL A 117 -11.40 15.81 10.51
C VAL A 117 -9.96 15.40 10.24
N TRP A 118 -9.34 14.73 11.20
CA TRP A 118 -7.94 14.36 11.11
C TRP A 118 -7.69 13.01 11.75
N ASP A 119 -7.07 12.12 10.98
CA ASP A 119 -6.69 10.80 11.40
C ASP A 119 -5.20 10.76 11.76
N PHE A 120 -4.87 10.72 13.05
CA PHE A 120 -3.48 10.78 13.53
C PHE A 120 -2.63 9.57 13.12
N GLU A 121 -3.27 8.46 12.76
CA GLU A 121 -2.61 7.23 12.32
C GLU A 121 -2.47 7.19 10.78
N ALA A 122 -3.48 7.66 10.05
CA ALA A 122 -3.51 7.59 8.59
C ALA A 122 -3.07 8.86 7.86
N ASP A 123 -3.51 10.04 8.31
CA ASP A 123 -3.26 11.31 7.61
C ASP A 123 -1.83 11.82 7.83
N VAL A 124 -1.30 12.60 6.88
CA VAL A 124 0.12 13.01 6.87
C VAL A 124 0.32 14.50 7.09
N VAL A 125 1.16 14.87 8.06
CA VAL A 125 1.62 16.25 8.24
C VAL A 125 2.87 16.50 7.41
N VAL A 126 2.94 17.64 6.70
CA VAL A 126 4.12 18.06 5.94
C VAL A 126 4.59 19.40 6.49
N LEU A 127 5.82 19.44 6.99
CA LEU A 127 6.47 20.63 7.50
C LEU A 127 7.57 21.03 6.52
N VAL A 128 7.60 22.28 6.09
CA VAL A 128 8.54 22.78 5.07
C VAL A 128 9.40 23.89 5.67
N GLY A 129 10.72 23.69 5.65
CA GLY A 129 11.71 24.58 6.23
C GLY A 129 12.09 24.27 7.68
N ALA A 130 13.24 24.79 8.11
CA ALA A 130 13.80 24.63 9.46
C ALA A 130 13.13 25.59 10.47
N GLY A 131 12.86 25.11 11.69
CA GLY A 131 12.21 25.89 12.76
C GLY A 131 10.82 25.38 13.18
N LEU A 132 10.30 24.34 12.53
CA LEU A 132 9.04 23.67 12.90
C LEU A 132 9.26 22.40 13.73
N GLU A 133 10.49 22.15 14.19
CA GLU A 133 10.84 20.97 14.99
C GLU A 133 10.00 20.87 16.28
N PRO A 134 9.77 21.95 17.06
CA PRO A 134 8.90 21.88 18.24
C PRO A 134 7.46 21.48 17.90
N VAL A 135 6.95 21.88 16.73
CA VAL A 135 5.61 21.50 16.26
C VAL A 135 5.58 20.01 15.93
N ALA A 136 6.61 19.49 15.26
CA ALA A 136 6.75 18.08 14.95
C ALA A 136 6.80 17.21 16.22
N GLU A 137 7.59 17.63 17.22
CA GLU A 137 7.73 16.93 18.49
C GLU A 137 6.42 16.88 19.27
N LEU A 138 5.69 18.01 19.32
CA LEU A 138 4.38 18.04 19.95
C LEU A 138 3.36 17.16 19.21
N LEU A 139 3.30 17.23 17.88
CA LEU A 139 2.39 16.39 17.09
C LEU A 139 2.69 14.90 17.31
N ALA A 140 3.98 14.52 17.36
CA ALA A 140 4.39 13.15 17.70
C ALA A 140 3.90 12.74 19.09
N ALA A 141 4.06 13.61 20.10
CA ALA A 141 3.56 13.37 21.46
C ALA A 141 2.03 13.26 21.53
N LEU A 142 1.31 13.94 20.62
CA LEU A 142 -0.15 13.83 20.45
C LEU A 142 -0.57 12.58 19.65
N GLY A 143 0.38 11.75 19.22
CA GLY A 143 0.14 10.50 18.51
C GLY A 143 0.14 10.61 16.99
N GLN A 144 0.56 11.74 16.40
CA GLN A 144 0.73 11.84 14.95
C GLN A 144 1.83 10.89 14.48
N ARG A 145 1.48 9.89 13.66
CA ARG A 145 2.42 8.86 13.21
C ARG A 145 3.15 9.20 11.93
N ARG A 146 2.51 9.97 11.06
CA ARG A 146 2.97 10.21 9.69
C ARG A 146 3.29 11.67 9.50
N MET A 147 4.58 11.97 9.40
CA MET A 147 5.07 13.31 9.19
C MET A 147 6.22 13.31 8.18
N VAL A 148 6.25 14.31 7.32
CA VAL A 148 7.34 14.57 6.38
C VAL A 148 7.89 15.97 6.65
N ILE A 149 9.21 16.09 6.79
CA ILE A 149 9.89 17.37 7.01
C ILE A 149 10.77 17.65 5.79
N VAL A 150 10.42 18.67 5.01
CA VAL A 150 11.16 19.09 3.81
C VAL A 150 12.20 20.12 4.21
N GLY A 151 13.48 19.84 3.95
CA GLY A 151 14.58 20.77 4.23
C GLY A 151 14.92 20.96 5.72
N GLY A 152 14.50 20.02 6.58
CA GLY A 152 14.80 20.03 8.03
C GLY A 152 15.47 18.73 8.51
N GLU A 153 15.80 18.67 9.79
CA GLU A 153 16.46 17.50 10.38
C GLU A 153 15.49 16.33 10.66
N PRO A 154 15.97 15.08 10.63
CA PRO A 154 15.20 13.92 11.08
C PRO A 154 14.79 14.08 12.55
N ARG A 155 13.52 13.82 12.86
CA ARG A 155 12.99 13.86 14.24
C ARG A 155 12.09 12.66 14.50
N SER A 156 11.87 12.34 15.78
CA SER A 156 11.10 11.16 16.21
C SER A 156 9.75 11.10 15.48
N GLY A 157 9.54 10.03 14.72
CA GLY A 157 8.32 9.80 13.95
C GLY A 157 8.22 10.51 12.59
N ALA A 158 9.09 11.46 12.25
CA ALA A 158 9.06 12.19 10.99
C ALA A 158 10.08 11.67 9.96
N VAL A 159 9.75 11.74 8.67
CA VAL A 159 10.67 11.47 7.56
C VAL A 159 11.25 12.80 7.09
N ALA A 160 12.56 13.00 7.29
CA ALA A 160 13.25 14.13 6.71
C ALA A 160 13.57 13.87 5.23
N VAL A 161 13.19 14.82 4.37
CA VAL A 161 13.35 14.75 2.91
C VAL A 161 14.05 16.00 2.41
N ALA A 162 14.91 15.83 1.40
CA ALA A 162 15.68 16.91 0.80
C ALA A 162 14.96 17.54 -0.41
N SER A 163 13.90 16.91 -0.92
CA SER A 163 13.21 17.36 -2.13
C SER A 163 11.74 16.93 -2.15
N ALA A 164 10.98 17.52 -3.07
CA ALA A 164 9.61 17.09 -3.35
C ALA A 164 9.56 15.65 -3.90
N ASP A 165 10.58 15.19 -4.63
CA ASP A 165 10.68 13.78 -5.09
C ASP A 165 10.75 12.81 -3.92
N GLU A 166 11.60 13.10 -2.94
CA GLU A 166 11.72 12.29 -1.73
C GLU A 166 10.45 12.35 -0.88
N ALA A 167 9.80 13.51 -0.79
CA ALA A 167 8.50 13.64 -0.12
C ALA A 167 7.44 12.72 -0.76
N VAL A 168 7.39 12.70 -2.10
CA VAL A 168 6.51 11.82 -2.88
C VAL A 168 6.79 10.35 -2.55
N VAL A 169 8.05 9.94 -2.54
CA VAL A 169 8.46 8.59 -2.17
C VAL A 169 8.03 8.25 -0.74
N ALA A 170 8.32 9.12 0.23
CA ALA A 170 7.98 8.90 1.64
C ALA A 170 6.47 8.69 1.83
N VAL A 171 5.64 9.50 1.19
CA VAL A 171 4.18 9.38 1.26
C VAL A 171 3.68 8.11 0.57
N ARG A 172 4.27 7.71 -0.58
CA ARG A 172 3.93 6.45 -1.27
C ARG A 172 4.23 5.21 -0.44
N MET A 173 5.21 5.29 0.46
CA MET A 173 5.65 4.21 1.33
C MET A 173 4.81 4.07 2.61
N MET A 174 3.84 4.95 2.84
CA MET A 174 2.91 4.88 3.98
C MET A 174 1.77 3.88 3.75
N VAL A 175 2.13 2.61 3.60
CA VAL A 175 1.24 1.46 3.30
C VAL A 175 1.18 0.49 4.50
N PRO A 176 0.15 -0.38 4.63
CA PRO A 176 -0.92 -0.72 3.68
C PRO A 176 -2.07 0.29 3.60
N VAL A 177 -2.23 1.16 4.60
CA VAL A 177 -3.30 2.17 4.59
C VAL A 177 -2.72 3.50 4.09
N PRO A 178 -2.91 3.91 2.82
CA PRO A 178 -2.36 5.17 2.33
C PRO A 178 -2.95 6.39 3.06
N PRO A 179 -2.22 7.52 3.14
CA PRO A 179 -2.75 8.73 3.75
C PRO A 179 -3.95 9.27 2.98
N THR A 180 -5.01 9.66 3.70
CA THR A 180 -6.23 10.18 3.09
C THR A 180 -6.28 11.70 3.07
N ARG A 181 -5.58 12.37 3.97
CA ARG A 181 -5.48 13.84 4.02
C ARG A 181 -4.04 14.24 4.28
N MET A 182 -3.77 15.50 3.97
CA MET A 182 -2.51 16.15 4.27
C MET A 182 -2.75 17.55 4.82
N ALA A 183 -1.97 17.90 5.84
CA ALA A 183 -1.86 19.23 6.40
C ALA A 183 -0.44 19.72 6.15
N VAL A 184 -0.30 20.92 5.59
CA VAL A 184 1.02 21.48 5.23
C VAL A 184 1.27 22.76 6.02
N ARG A 185 2.43 22.85 6.64
CA ARG A 185 2.95 24.10 7.24
C ARG A 185 4.31 24.42 6.63
N ALA A 186 4.52 25.67 6.27
CA ALA A 186 5.82 26.18 5.87
C ALA A 186 6.28 27.24 6.86
N VAL A 187 7.58 27.33 7.11
CA VAL A 187 8.18 28.41 7.89
C VAL A 187 8.00 29.73 7.15
N LEU A 188 7.83 30.82 7.90
CA LEU A 188 7.75 32.17 7.35
C LEU A 188 9.00 32.48 6.51
N GLY A 189 8.82 32.92 5.27
CA GLY A 189 9.92 33.22 4.35
C GLY A 189 10.36 32.05 3.46
N THR A 190 9.76 30.87 3.59
CA THR A 190 9.92 29.78 2.61
C THR A 190 9.55 30.26 1.21
N ASP A 191 10.35 29.89 0.21
CA ASP A 191 10.06 30.26 -1.18
C ASP A 191 8.69 29.72 -1.61
N ARG A 192 7.89 30.60 -2.22
CA ARG A 192 6.52 30.26 -2.59
C ARG A 192 6.47 29.22 -3.70
N GLY A 193 7.43 29.27 -4.63
CA GLY A 193 7.56 28.29 -5.72
C GLY A 193 7.95 26.91 -5.21
N GLU A 194 8.87 26.83 -4.25
CA GLU A 194 9.23 25.58 -3.57
C GLU A 194 8.04 24.96 -2.84
N LEU A 195 7.32 25.77 -2.05
CA LEU A 195 6.13 25.31 -1.34
C LEU A 195 5.04 24.82 -2.30
N ASP A 196 4.75 25.57 -3.36
CA ASP A 196 3.75 25.20 -4.36
C ASP A 196 4.16 23.91 -5.11
N ALA A 197 5.45 23.72 -5.38
CA ALA A 197 5.97 22.50 -6.01
C ALA A 197 5.79 21.27 -5.09
N VAL A 198 6.17 21.37 -3.81
CA VAL A 198 5.99 20.30 -2.82
C VAL A 198 4.51 19.96 -2.66
N VAL A 199 3.68 20.96 -2.40
CA VAL A 199 2.24 20.80 -2.18
C VAL A 199 1.56 20.23 -3.42
N GLY A 200 1.90 20.72 -4.61
CA GLY A 200 1.36 20.24 -5.88
C GLY A 200 1.64 18.75 -6.08
N ARG A 201 2.90 18.34 -5.92
CA ARG A 201 3.32 16.95 -6.09
C ARG A 201 2.75 16.01 -5.03
N LEU A 202 2.67 16.43 -3.77
CA LEU A 202 2.08 15.61 -2.72
C LEU A 202 0.56 15.50 -2.88
N ARG A 203 -0.13 16.54 -3.36
CA ARG A 203 -1.55 16.43 -3.74
C ARG A 203 -1.74 15.44 -4.87
N GLU A 204 -0.87 15.46 -5.88
CA GLU A 204 -0.87 14.47 -6.96
C GLU A 204 -0.65 13.05 -6.42
N VAL A 205 0.29 12.86 -5.49
CA VAL A 205 0.53 11.54 -4.87
C VAL A 205 -0.63 11.09 -4.02
N LEU A 206 -1.22 11.95 -3.19
CA LEU A 206 -2.36 11.57 -2.36
C LEU A 206 -3.58 11.26 -3.22
N ALA A 207 -3.75 11.98 -4.33
CA ALA A 207 -4.68 11.58 -5.38
C ALA A 207 -4.29 10.20 -5.91
N ASP A 208 -3.05 9.99 -6.37
CA ASP A 208 -2.55 8.72 -6.91
C ASP A 208 -2.56 7.53 -5.90
N LEU A 209 -2.56 7.79 -4.59
CA LEU A 209 -2.62 6.76 -3.55
C LEU A 209 -4.06 6.41 -3.19
N ARG A 210 -4.96 7.40 -3.25
CA ARG A 210 -6.41 7.17 -3.23
C ARG A 210 -6.89 6.54 -4.54
N ILE A 211 -6.07 6.60 -5.58
CA ILE A 211 -6.39 6.33 -6.98
C ILE A 211 -5.14 5.75 -7.67
N HIS A 212 -4.97 4.43 -7.76
CA HIS A 212 -3.81 3.81 -8.43
C HIS A 212 -3.59 4.29 -9.89
N ARG A 213 -2.90 5.42 -10.07
CA ARG A 213 -2.71 6.11 -11.34
C ARG A 213 -1.23 6.07 -11.72
N ASN A 214 -0.93 5.26 -12.71
CA ASN A 214 -0.06 5.71 -13.80
C ASN A 214 -0.96 6.02 -14.98
N THR A 215 -0.51 6.83 -15.95
CA THR A 215 -1.23 7.06 -17.22
C THR A 215 -1.93 5.77 -17.63
N VAL A 216 -3.24 5.79 -17.88
CA VAL A 216 -4.06 4.57 -18.12
C VAL A 216 -3.31 3.57 -19.00
N ARG A 217 -2.59 4.03 -20.03
CA ARG A 217 -1.72 3.22 -20.88
C ARG A 217 -0.58 2.49 -20.16
N VAL A 218 0.20 3.18 -19.31
CA VAL A 218 1.27 2.58 -18.50
C VAL A 218 0.67 1.62 -17.47
N PHE A 219 -0.41 2.00 -16.80
CA PHE A 219 -1.08 1.12 -15.84
C PHE A 219 -1.68 -0.12 -16.51
N SER A 220 -2.34 0.03 -17.66
CA SER A 220 -2.88 -1.06 -18.46
C SER A 220 -1.79 -2.03 -18.92
N ARG A 221 -0.67 -1.52 -19.45
CA ARG A 221 0.46 -2.36 -19.88
C ARG A 221 1.20 -3.03 -18.72
N THR A 222 1.29 -2.36 -17.57
CA THR A 222 2.07 -2.86 -16.41
C THR A 222 1.28 -3.88 -15.60
N TRP A 223 -0.05 -3.75 -15.49
CA TRP A 223 -0.83 -4.52 -14.54
C TRP A 223 -2.04 -5.23 -15.16
N ILE A 224 -2.81 -4.57 -16.03
CA ILE A 224 -4.04 -5.16 -16.61
C ILE A 224 -3.71 -6.24 -17.61
N GLU A 225 -2.80 -5.97 -18.55
CA GLU A 225 -2.39 -6.92 -19.59
C GLU A 225 -1.74 -8.16 -18.97
N PRO A 226 -0.74 -8.04 -18.06
CA PRO A 226 -0.20 -9.19 -17.33
C PRO A 226 -1.27 -9.93 -16.52
N GLY A 227 -2.07 -9.23 -15.71
CA GLY A 227 -3.13 -9.85 -14.90
C GLY A 227 -4.12 -10.66 -15.74
N ALA A 228 -4.58 -10.10 -16.86
CA ALA A 228 -5.46 -10.79 -17.80
C ALA A 228 -4.76 -12.00 -18.45
N ALA A 229 -3.50 -11.86 -18.85
CA ALA A 229 -2.72 -12.95 -19.44
C ALA A 229 -2.49 -14.11 -18.44
N ASN A 230 -2.41 -13.81 -17.15
CA ASN A 230 -2.16 -14.76 -16.07
C ASN A 230 -3.41 -15.50 -15.58
N LEU A 231 -4.62 -15.07 -15.97
CA LEU A 231 -5.88 -15.67 -15.47
C LEU A 231 -5.94 -17.20 -15.65
N SER A 232 -5.40 -17.76 -16.73
CA SER A 232 -5.34 -19.23 -16.91
C SER A 232 -4.39 -19.91 -15.93
N ALA A 233 -3.26 -19.28 -15.61
CA ALA A 233 -2.32 -19.79 -14.61
C ALA A 233 -2.91 -19.65 -13.20
N ILE A 234 -3.53 -18.53 -12.90
CA ILE A 234 -4.23 -18.28 -11.63
C ILE A 234 -5.41 -19.25 -11.46
N ALA A 235 -6.14 -19.60 -12.53
CA ALA A 235 -7.20 -20.60 -12.44
C ALA A 235 -6.66 -22.01 -12.16
N ARG A 236 -5.44 -22.32 -12.59
CA ARG A 236 -4.79 -23.63 -12.47
C ARG A 236 -4.09 -23.83 -11.13
N TRP A 237 -3.42 -22.80 -10.63
CA TRP A 237 -2.52 -22.90 -9.48
C TRP A 237 -3.17 -22.36 -8.20
N PRO A 238 -2.89 -22.98 -7.03
CA PRO A 238 -3.36 -22.47 -5.75
C PRO A 238 -2.92 -21.02 -5.51
N SER A 239 -3.66 -20.31 -4.66
CA SER A 239 -3.18 -19.08 -4.07
C SER A 239 -2.46 -19.35 -2.75
N ILE A 240 -1.78 -18.34 -2.22
CA ILE A 240 -1.19 -18.40 -0.87
C ILE A 240 -2.24 -18.69 0.22
N ALA A 241 -3.52 -18.39 -0.03
CA ALA A 241 -4.61 -18.68 0.90
C ALA A 241 -4.89 -20.18 1.04
N ALA A 242 -4.60 -20.98 0.01
CA ALA A 242 -4.83 -22.44 0.03
C ALA A 242 -3.91 -23.17 1.03
N VAL A 243 -2.81 -22.53 1.44
CA VAL A 243 -1.91 -23.05 2.46
C VAL A 243 -2.57 -23.03 3.85
N GLY A 244 -3.39 -22.03 4.15
CA GLY A 244 -4.07 -21.90 5.44
C GLY A 244 -3.11 -22.01 6.63
N ASP A 245 -3.49 -22.79 7.63
CA ASP A 245 -2.75 -22.90 8.91
C ASP A 245 -1.59 -23.91 8.87
N ARG A 246 -1.22 -24.44 7.69
CA ARG A 246 -0.23 -25.53 7.55
C ARG A 246 1.19 -25.16 7.99
N PHE A 247 1.51 -23.87 8.01
CA PHE A 247 2.82 -23.38 8.40
C PHE A 247 2.80 -22.59 9.72
N VAL A 248 1.70 -22.67 10.48
CA VAL A 248 1.61 -22.04 11.80
C VAL A 248 2.67 -22.65 12.73
N GLY A 249 3.51 -21.80 13.31
CA GLY A 249 4.61 -22.19 14.18
C GLY A 249 5.80 -22.84 13.46
N VAL A 250 5.81 -22.87 12.12
CA VAL A 250 6.92 -23.40 11.33
C VAL A 250 7.95 -22.29 11.13
N PRO A 251 9.25 -22.53 11.37
CA PRO A 251 10.28 -21.54 11.09
C PRO A 251 10.36 -21.21 9.59
N MET A 252 10.50 -19.92 9.26
CA MET A 252 10.69 -19.46 7.88
C MET A 252 11.96 -18.63 7.76
N ILE A 253 12.90 -19.04 6.92
CA ILE A 253 14.12 -18.31 6.61
C ILE A 253 13.94 -17.59 5.28
N ILE A 254 13.97 -16.26 5.33
CA ILE A 254 13.86 -15.36 4.19
C ILE A 254 15.26 -14.90 3.77
N VAL A 255 15.67 -15.29 2.56
CA VAL A 255 17.00 -15.03 2.01
C VAL A 255 16.95 -13.88 1.01
N ALA A 256 17.42 -12.72 1.43
CA ALA A 256 17.55 -11.50 0.65
C ALA A 256 18.95 -11.39 -0.01
N PRO A 257 19.09 -10.65 -1.14
CA PRO A 257 20.28 -10.69 -1.98
C PRO A 257 21.38 -9.71 -1.54
N GLY A 258 21.30 -9.17 -0.33
CA GLY A 258 22.23 -8.16 0.15
C GLY A 258 23.67 -8.69 0.33
N PRO A 259 24.68 -7.81 0.34
CA PRO A 259 26.09 -8.20 0.40
C PRO A 259 26.45 -9.15 1.55
N SER A 260 25.86 -8.98 2.72
CA SER A 260 26.13 -9.81 3.90
C SER A 260 25.77 -11.28 3.73
N LEU A 261 24.91 -11.63 2.75
CA LEU A 261 24.53 -13.02 2.47
C LEU A 261 25.75 -13.92 2.25
N ALA A 262 26.84 -13.39 1.67
CA ALA A 262 28.09 -14.12 1.46
C ALA A 262 28.65 -14.76 2.75
N ARG A 263 28.39 -14.18 3.92
CA ARG A 263 28.90 -14.66 5.21
C ARG A 263 28.19 -15.92 5.69
N ASN A 264 26.90 -16.06 5.36
CA ASN A 264 26.02 -17.03 5.99
C ASN A 264 25.36 -18.01 5.03
N VAL A 265 25.40 -17.76 3.71
CA VAL A 265 24.71 -18.59 2.71
C VAL A 265 25.09 -20.07 2.81
N GLY A 266 26.35 -20.39 3.14
CA GLY A 266 26.82 -21.77 3.30
C GLY A 266 26.19 -22.51 4.50
N GLN A 267 25.69 -21.79 5.50
CA GLN A 267 25.06 -22.38 6.68
C GLN A 267 23.61 -22.85 6.39
N LEU A 268 22.98 -22.35 5.32
CA LEU A 268 21.59 -22.68 4.96
C LEU A 268 21.36 -24.18 4.75
N ALA A 269 22.40 -24.92 4.35
CA ALA A 269 22.29 -26.36 4.14
C ALA A 269 21.84 -27.12 5.39
N ALA A 270 22.20 -26.64 6.58
CA ALA A 270 21.81 -27.24 7.86
C ALA A 270 20.37 -26.91 8.28
N ALA A 271 19.72 -25.93 7.65
CA ALA A 271 18.31 -25.60 7.90
C ALA A 271 17.35 -26.45 7.07
N ARG A 272 17.85 -27.22 6.10
CA ARG A 272 17.02 -28.02 5.19
C ARG A 272 16.15 -29.01 5.96
N GLY A 273 14.84 -28.95 5.69
CA GLY A 273 13.84 -29.79 6.35
C GLY A 273 13.57 -29.41 7.81
N ARG A 274 14.05 -28.24 8.26
CA ARG A 274 13.79 -27.67 9.60
C ARG A 274 13.17 -26.29 9.58
N ALA A 275 13.11 -25.69 8.39
CA ALA A 275 12.52 -24.39 8.13
C ALA A 275 12.10 -24.32 6.66
N ILE A 276 11.16 -23.44 6.37
CA ILE A 276 10.83 -23.02 5.00
C ILE A 276 11.95 -22.10 4.52
N ILE A 277 12.65 -22.48 3.44
CA ILE A 277 13.67 -21.61 2.83
C ILE A 277 13.03 -20.83 1.69
N ALA A 278 12.76 -19.54 1.94
CA ALA A 278 12.19 -18.62 0.97
C ALA A 278 13.25 -17.64 0.44
N ALA A 279 13.49 -17.64 -0.86
CA ALA A 279 14.45 -16.76 -1.50
C ALA A 279 13.76 -15.68 -2.36
N PHE A 280 14.43 -14.55 -2.56
CA PHE A 280 14.05 -13.64 -3.65
C PHE A 280 14.65 -14.16 -4.96
N SER A 281 14.09 -13.75 -6.10
CA SER A 281 14.63 -14.14 -7.40
C SER A 281 16.12 -13.78 -7.58
N HIS A 282 16.58 -12.62 -7.05
CA HIS A 282 18.00 -12.24 -7.02
C HIS A 282 18.87 -13.14 -6.12
N SER A 283 18.28 -13.74 -5.07
CA SER A 283 18.97 -14.63 -4.13
C SER A 283 19.05 -16.07 -4.64
N LEU A 284 18.38 -16.41 -5.74
CA LEU A 284 18.32 -17.78 -6.24
C LEU A 284 19.70 -18.35 -6.59
N ARG A 285 20.50 -17.62 -7.38
CA ARG A 285 21.85 -18.03 -7.76
C ARG A 285 22.78 -18.26 -6.56
N PRO A 286 22.91 -17.33 -5.58
CA PRO A 286 23.78 -17.56 -4.43
C PRO A 286 23.32 -18.75 -3.57
N VAL A 287 22.00 -18.94 -3.39
CA VAL A 287 21.46 -20.07 -2.61
C VAL A 287 21.75 -21.40 -3.31
N LEU A 288 21.52 -21.50 -4.63
CA LEU A 288 21.84 -22.69 -5.40
C LEU A 288 23.35 -22.99 -5.44
N ALA A 289 24.18 -21.94 -5.56
CA ALA A 289 25.64 -22.09 -5.53
C ALA A 289 26.16 -22.62 -4.18
N ALA A 290 25.43 -22.40 -3.09
CA ALA A 290 25.69 -22.99 -1.77
C ALA A 290 25.18 -24.44 -1.62
N GLY A 291 24.64 -25.03 -2.68
CA GLY A 291 24.10 -26.41 -2.67
C GLY A 291 22.73 -26.53 -2.02
N VAL A 292 22.00 -25.42 -1.87
CA VAL A 292 20.66 -25.38 -1.27
C VAL A 292 19.63 -25.10 -2.36
N THR A 293 18.58 -25.90 -2.42
CA THR A 293 17.41 -25.59 -3.25
C THR A 293 16.37 -24.89 -2.37
N PRO A 294 15.98 -23.63 -2.67
CA PRO A 294 14.95 -22.96 -1.89
C PRO A 294 13.60 -23.63 -2.12
N ASP A 295 12.79 -23.72 -1.07
CA ASP A 295 11.43 -24.23 -1.16
C ASP A 295 10.54 -23.25 -1.92
N LEU A 296 10.73 -21.95 -1.66
CA LEU A 296 9.96 -20.86 -2.25
C LEU A 296 10.89 -19.84 -2.92
N VAL A 297 10.49 -19.32 -4.09
CA VAL A 297 11.05 -18.09 -4.64
C VAL A 297 9.92 -17.10 -4.89
N ILE A 298 10.02 -15.92 -4.27
CA ILE A 298 8.97 -14.90 -4.31
C ILE A 298 9.27 -13.91 -5.44
N THR A 299 8.27 -13.66 -6.30
CA THR A 299 8.31 -12.62 -7.33
C THR A 299 7.04 -11.78 -7.30
N VAL A 300 7.21 -10.46 -7.16
CA VAL A 300 6.10 -9.51 -7.20
C VAL A 300 6.28 -8.47 -8.31
N ASP A 301 7.49 -8.34 -8.86
CA ASP A 301 7.80 -7.39 -9.92
C ASP A 301 6.96 -7.63 -11.19
N PRO A 302 6.30 -6.59 -11.75
CA PRO A 302 5.59 -6.69 -13.02
C PRO A 302 6.52 -6.80 -14.23
N GLN A 303 7.82 -6.51 -14.06
CA GLN A 303 8.81 -6.55 -15.13
C GLN A 303 9.24 -7.99 -15.47
N ASP A 304 9.77 -8.18 -16.67
CA ASP A 304 10.36 -9.46 -17.07
C ASP A 304 11.70 -9.69 -16.37
N VAL A 305 11.65 -10.38 -15.23
CA VAL A 305 12.81 -10.71 -14.40
C VAL A 305 13.36 -12.13 -14.67
N ARG A 306 13.02 -12.76 -15.80
CA ARG A 306 13.47 -14.12 -16.14
C ARG A 306 14.99 -14.29 -16.15
N TYR A 307 15.74 -13.21 -16.36
CA TYR A 307 17.21 -13.26 -16.33
C TYR A 307 17.77 -13.66 -14.95
N HIS A 308 17.02 -13.43 -13.86
CA HIS A 308 17.39 -13.90 -12.51
C HIS A 308 17.49 -15.43 -12.47
N PHE A 309 16.58 -16.09 -13.19
CA PHE A 309 16.40 -17.54 -13.22
C PHE A 309 17.28 -18.25 -14.26
N ALA A 310 17.97 -17.51 -15.13
CA ALA A 310 18.78 -18.09 -16.19
C ALA A 310 19.86 -19.04 -15.62
N GLY A 311 19.87 -20.28 -16.09
CA GLY A 311 20.79 -21.33 -15.66
C GLY A 311 20.50 -21.95 -14.29
N CYS A 312 19.38 -21.59 -13.65
CA CYS A 312 18.98 -22.15 -12.35
C CYS A 312 18.09 -23.38 -12.51
N ASP A 313 18.28 -24.40 -11.68
CA ASP A 313 17.36 -25.52 -11.56
C ASP A 313 16.19 -25.16 -10.64
N LEU A 314 14.97 -25.25 -11.17
CA LEU A 314 13.71 -24.92 -10.48
C LEU A 314 12.84 -26.16 -10.24
N SER A 315 13.31 -27.35 -10.61
CA SER A 315 12.52 -28.59 -10.64
C SER A 315 11.97 -29.03 -9.28
N ARG A 316 12.44 -28.41 -8.19
CA ARG A 316 12.04 -28.68 -6.80
C ARG A 316 11.60 -27.42 -6.03
N THR A 317 11.42 -26.31 -6.73
CA THR A 317 11.08 -25.01 -6.13
C THR A 317 9.65 -24.62 -6.47
N CYS A 318 8.96 -24.01 -5.51
CA CYS A 318 7.70 -23.32 -5.71
C CYS A 318 7.94 -21.85 -6.03
N LEU A 319 7.35 -21.33 -7.11
CA LEU A 319 7.35 -19.88 -7.36
C LEU A 319 6.09 -19.25 -6.77
N VAL A 320 6.25 -18.29 -5.88
CA VAL A 320 5.16 -17.45 -5.36
C VAL A 320 5.11 -16.18 -6.19
N ASN A 321 4.12 -16.11 -7.09
CA ASN A 321 3.99 -15.01 -8.05
C ASN A 321 2.81 -14.11 -7.68
N ALA A 322 3.02 -12.80 -7.68
CA ALA A 322 1.88 -11.88 -7.66
C ALA A 322 0.99 -12.07 -8.90
N ALA A 323 -0.31 -11.80 -8.81
CA ALA A 323 -1.25 -12.04 -9.91
C ALA A 323 -0.89 -11.28 -11.20
N THR A 324 -0.19 -10.16 -11.07
CA THR A 324 0.14 -9.25 -12.16
C THR A 324 1.64 -9.20 -12.51
N VAL A 325 2.41 -10.23 -12.11
CA VAL A 325 3.79 -10.39 -12.62
C VAL A 325 3.83 -10.60 -14.12
N HIS A 326 5.01 -10.44 -14.72
CA HIS A 326 5.22 -10.73 -16.13
C HIS A 326 4.80 -12.19 -16.47
N PRO A 327 3.94 -12.43 -17.49
CA PRO A 327 3.34 -13.75 -17.70
C PRO A 327 4.33 -14.89 -17.94
N ALA A 328 5.48 -14.58 -18.54
CA ALA A 328 6.52 -15.57 -18.81
C ALA A 328 7.16 -16.16 -17.53
N LEU A 329 6.89 -15.60 -16.34
CA LEU A 329 7.29 -16.23 -15.08
C LEU A 329 6.49 -17.52 -14.81
N PHE A 330 5.26 -17.63 -15.30
CA PHE A 330 4.47 -18.88 -15.21
C PHE A 330 4.92 -19.96 -16.21
N ASP A 331 5.78 -19.61 -17.17
CA ASP A 331 6.37 -20.54 -18.13
C ASP A 331 7.72 -21.14 -17.65
N LEU A 332 8.23 -20.67 -16.51
CA LEU A 332 9.46 -21.21 -15.92
C LEU A 332 9.25 -22.67 -15.50
N PRO A 333 10.28 -23.53 -15.60
CA PRO A 333 10.19 -24.96 -15.28
C PRO A 333 10.22 -25.23 -13.77
N ALA A 334 9.43 -24.48 -13.00
CA ALA A 334 9.25 -24.66 -11.57
C ALA A 334 8.39 -25.88 -11.28
N GLN A 335 8.59 -26.51 -10.12
CA GLN A 335 7.79 -27.67 -9.70
C GLN A 335 6.30 -27.30 -9.59
N ARG A 336 6.04 -26.12 -9.02
CA ARG A 336 4.69 -25.61 -8.71
C ARG A 336 4.71 -24.10 -8.59
N PHE A 337 3.51 -23.53 -8.59
CA PHE A 337 3.29 -22.10 -8.41
C PHE A 337 2.25 -21.87 -7.31
N LEU A 338 2.44 -20.78 -6.57
CA LEU A 338 1.43 -20.13 -5.75
C LEU A 338 1.17 -18.72 -6.28
N THR A 339 -0.06 -18.26 -6.14
CA THR A 339 -0.48 -16.93 -6.59
C THR A 339 -0.86 -16.03 -5.41
N ALA A 340 -0.56 -14.74 -5.48
CA ALA A 340 -0.85 -13.79 -4.42
C ALA A 340 -1.34 -12.43 -4.96
N SER A 341 -2.15 -11.72 -4.17
CA SER A 341 -2.44 -10.31 -4.39
C SER A 341 -1.41 -9.46 -3.66
N ALA A 342 -0.44 -8.90 -4.38
CA ALA A 342 0.70 -8.23 -3.77
C ALA A 342 0.93 -6.80 -4.28
N ASN A 343 0.38 -6.46 -5.44
CA ASN A 343 0.81 -5.27 -6.17
C ASN A 343 -0.20 -4.14 -6.19
N CYS A 344 -1.45 -4.44 -6.51
CA CYS A 344 -2.46 -3.40 -6.73
C CYS A 344 -3.89 -3.94 -6.69
N ALA A 345 -4.87 -3.04 -6.74
CA ALA A 345 -6.30 -3.36 -6.76
C ALA A 345 -6.75 -4.27 -7.92
N ILE A 346 -5.94 -4.44 -8.98
CA ILE A 346 -6.23 -5.44 -10.03
C ILE A 346 -6.02 -6.84 -9.49
N ASP A 347 -4.98 -7.06 -8.68
CA ASP A 347 -4.77 -8.36 -8.06
C ASP A 347 -5.98 -8.71 -7.19
N ASP A 348 -6.42 -7.79 -6.32
CA ASP A 348 -7.61 -7.96 -5.47
C ASP A 348 -8.85 -8.30 -6.32
N TRP A 349 -9.09 -7.56 -7.40
CA TRP A 349 -10.19 -7.83 -8.33
C TRP A 349 -10.10 -9.23 -8.96
N ILE A 350 -8.90 -9.71 -9.31
CA ILE A 350 -8.72 -11.07 -9.82
C ILE A 350 -9.13 -12.08 -8.75
N PHE A 351 -8.67 -11.89 -7.50
CA PHE A 351 -8.95 -12.81 -6.40
C PHE A 351 -10.41 -12.77 -5.92
N ASP A 352 -11.10 -11.63 -6.03
CA ASP A 352 -12.56 -11.55 -5.89
C ASP A 352 -13.27 -12.48 -6.88
N GLY A 353 -12.75 -12.56 -8.11
CA GLY A 353 -13.24 -13.47 -9.15
C GLY A 353 -12.90 -14.95 -8.90
N VAL A 354 -11.80 -15.22 -8.19
CA VAL A 354 -11.45 -16.57 -7.72
C VAL A 354 -12.31 -16.96 -6.51
N GLY A 355 -12.71 -16.00 -5.68
CA GLY A 355 -13.39 -16.21 -4.41
C GLY A 355 -12.42 -16.55 -3.27
N GLU A 356 -11.19 -16.03 -3.31
CA GLU A 356 -10.13 -16.32 -2.34
C GLU A 356 -9.54 -15.01 -1.78
N THR A 357 -9.17 -14.98 -0.51
CA THR A 357 -8.47 -13.83 0.10
C THR A 357 -6.96 -14.11 0.14
N ALA A 358 -6.26 -13.74 -0.93
CA ALA A 358 -4.82 -14.00 -1.09
C ALA A 358 -3.97 -12.72 -0.95
N VAL A 359 -4.38 -11.79 -0.10
CA VAL A 359 -3.76 -10.47 0.05
C VAL A 359 -2.44 -10.57 0.80
N LEU A 360 -1.41 -9.96 0.23
CA LEU A 360 -0.05 -9.92 0.72
C LEU A 360 0.40 -8.46 0.73
N PRO A 361 0.16 -7.73 1.83
CA PRO A 361 0.45 -6.31 1.89
C PRO A 361 1.96 -6.08 1.77
N GLY A 362 2.38 -5.28 0.79
CA GLY A 362 3.78 -4.93 0.58
C GLY A 362 4.07 -3.46 0.90
N GLY A 363 5.32 -3.19 1.25
CA GLY A 363 5.96 -1.88 1.32
C GLY A 363 6.74 -1.54 0.06
N GLY A 364 6.33 -2.00 -1.12
CA GLY A 364 7.04 -1.71 -2.38
C GLY A 364 8.36 -2.46 -2.59
N SER A 365 8.63 -3.53 -1.83
CA SER A 365 9.80 -4.42 -2.00
C SER A 365 9.43 -5.87 -1.74
N VAL A 366 10.06 -6.80 -2.48
CA VAL A 366 9.90 -8.26 -2.28
C VAL A 366 10.17 -8.65 -0.80
N ALA A 367 11.08 -7.96 -0.12
CA ALA A 367 11.39 -8.25 1.28
C ALA A 367 10.21 -7.98 2.22
N THR A 368 9.48 -6.89 1.98
CA THR A 368 8.29 -6.54 2.75
C THR A 368 7.16 -7.54 2.50
N SER A 369 7.00 -7.95 1.24
CA SER A 369 6.09 -9.01 0.83
C SER A 369 6.40 -10.35 1.50
N ALA A 370 7.68 -10.71 1.61
CA ALA A 370 8.10 -11.96 2.25
C ALA A 370 7.81 -12.00 3.75
N LEU A 371 7.99 -10.88 4.48
CA LEU A 371 7.58 -10.79 5.88
C LEU A 371 6.06 -10.97 6.00
N SER A 372 5.28 -10.26 5.19
CA SER A 372 3.82 -10.37 5.20
C SER A 372 3.33 -11.78 4.90
N LEU A 373 4.02 -12.53 4.03
CA LEU A 373 3.72 -13.94 3.78
C LEU A 373 3.96 -14.81 5.01
N GLY A 374 5.13 -14.67 5.65
CA GLY A 374 5.45 -15.42 6.86
C GLY A 374 4.47 -15.15 7.99
N LEU A 375 4.07 -13.88 8.18
CA LEU A 375 3.05 -13.49 9.14
C LEU A 375 1.66 -14.07 8.80
N ALA A 376 1.26 -14.00 7.52
CA ALA A 376 -0.04 -14.51 7.08
C ALA A 376 -0.17 -16.04 7.24
N TRP A 377 0.94 -16.76 7.14
CA TRP A 377 1.00 -18.21 7.37
C TRP A 377 1.25 -18.59 8.83
N GLY A 378 1.42 -17.60 9.73
CA GLY A 378 1.71 -17.84 11.14
C GLY A 378 3.07 -18.47 11.40
N CYS A 379 4.04 -18.31 10.48
CA CYS A 379 5.38 -18.83 10.64
C CYS A 379 6.04 -18.22 11.89
N ASP A 380 6.66 -19.05 12.72
CA ASP A 380 7.38 -18.61 13.92
C ASP A 380 8.54 -19.57 14.22
N PRO A 381 9.80 -19.09 14.32
CA PRO A 381 10.22 -17.72 14.04
C PRO A 381 10.34 -17.41 12.54
N ILE A 382 10.31 -16.13 12.20
CA ILE A 382 10.69 -15.60 10.88
C ILE A 382 12.15 -15.11 10.96
N VAL A 383 13.02 -15.56 10.06
CA VAL A 383 14.45 -15.28 10.10
C VAL A 383 14.87 -14.59 8.80
N PHE A 384 15.46 -13.40 8.88
CA PHE A 384 16.05 -12.72 7.74
C PHE A 384 17.54 -13.00 7.61
N LEU A 385 17.98 -13.30 6.39
CA LEU A 385 19.37 -13.45 6.00
C LEU A 385 19.66 -12.58 4.77
N GLY A 386 20.69 -11.74 4.81
CA GLY A 386 21.06 -10.88 3.67
C GLY A 386 20.12 -9.69 3.44
N LEU A 387 19.33 -9.29 4.45
CA LEU A 387 18.46 -8.11 4.40
C LEU A 387 19.27 -6.85 4.77
N ASP A 388 20.32 -6.57 4.00
CA ASP A 388 21.30 -5.54 4.38
C ASP A 388 20.70 -4.14 4.49
N LEU A 389 19.76 -3.79 3.60
CA LEU A 389 19.21 -2.42 3.44
C LEU A 389 20.30 -1.34 3.44
N SER A 390 21.48 -1.70 2.95
CA SER A 390 22.71 -0.93 2.95
C SER A 390 23.65 -1.51 1.91
N PHE A 391 24.70 -0.76 1.57
CA PHE A 391 25.71 -1.15 0.58
C PHE A 391 27.12 -1.03 1.16
N PRO A 392 27.48 -1.82 2.19
CA PRO A 392 28.81 -1.79 2.77
C PRO A 392 29.89 -2.05 1.71
N GLY A 393 30.92 -1.19 1.66
CA GLY A 393 31.97 -1.26 0.63
C GLY A 393 31.47 -0.99 -0.80
N GLY A 394 30.29 -0.37 -0.94
CA GLY A 394 29.67 -0.06 -2.23
C GLY A 394 29.02 -1.25 -2.94
N ALA A 395 29.05 -2.47 -2.37
CA ALA A 395 28.38 -3.62 -2.97
C ALA A 395 26.85 -3.47 -2.85
N TYR A 396 26.13 -3.56 -3.98
CA TYR A 396 24.66 -3.42 -3.96
C TYR A 396 23.95 -4.76 -3.75
N TYR A 397 24.52 -5.84 -4.28
CA TYR A 397 24.08 -7.21 -4.05
C TYR A 397 25.29 -8.10 -3.73
N VAL A 398 25.02 -9.28 -3.19
CA VAL A 398 26.05 -10.33 -3.07
C VAL A 398 26.68 -10.63 -4.43
N SER A 399 28.00 -10.81 -4.46
CA SER A 399 28.79 -10.93 -5.70
C SER A 399 28.41 -12.12 -6.58
N THR A 400 27.81 -13.17 -5.99
CA THR A 400 27.35 -14.37 -6.68
C THR A 400 25.91 -14.28 -7.21
N SER A 401 25.23 -13.14 -6.99
CA SER A 401 23.91 -12.88 -7.58
C SER A 401 24.02 -12.53 -9.07
N CYS A 402 22.88 -12.54 -9.78
CA CYS A 402 22.82 -12.17 -11.20
C CYS A 402 23.27 -10.72 -11.49
N ASP A 403 23.16 -9.83 -10.49
CA ASP A 403 23.60 -8.44 -10.53
C ASP A 403 24.75 -8.17 -9.53
N GLY A 404 25.56 -9.18 -9.20
CA GLY A 404 26.60 -9.08 -8.16
C GLY A 404 27.76 -8.12 -8.46
N ALA A 405 27.89 -7.69 -9.72
CA ALA A 405 28.81 -6.63 -10.14
C ALA A 405 28.27 -5.22 -9.85
N ALA A 406 27.00 -5.08 -9.47
CA ALA A 406 26.40 -3.79 -9.18
C ALA A 406 27.07 -3.12 -7.98
N ARG A 407 27.40 -1.83 -8.15
CA ARG A 407 28.06 -1.01 -7.13
C ARG A 407 27.33 0.31 -6.95
N ALA A 408 27.07 0.68 -5.70
CA ALA A 408 26.64 2.01 -5.33
C ALA A 408 27.85 2.96 -5.42
N GLU A 409 27.77 3.93 -6.32
CA GLU A 409 28.75 4.99 -6.51
C GLU A 409 28.10 6.31 -6.05
N VAL A 410 28.80 7.04 -5.19
CA VAL A 410 28.30 8.28 -4.59
C VAL A 410 29.13 9.43 -5.13
N ASP A 411 28.47 10.44 -5.68
CA ASP A 411 29.14 11.64 -6.18
C ASP A 411 29.48 12.63 -5.05
N ASP A 412 30.22 13.70 -5.39
CA ASP A 412 30.64 14.76 -4.46
C ASP A 412 29.45 15.49 -3.78
N ARG A 413 28.22 15.29 -4.28
CA ARG A 413 26.99 15.89 -3.75
C ARG A 413 26.22 14.93 -2.84
N GLY A 414 26.73 13.72 -2.60
CA GLY A 414 26.05 12.70 -1.79
C GLY A 414 24.88 12.04 -2.52
N VAL A 415 24.87 12.10 -3.86
CA VAL A 415 23.88 11.41 -4.69
C VAL A 415 24.48 10.07 -5.12
N MET A 416 23.81 9.00 -4.73
CA MET A 416 24.11 7.63 -5.10
C MET A 416 23.49 7.28 -6.45
N GLN A 417 24.28 6.64 -7.29
CA GLN A 417 23.83 5.92 -8.46
C GLN A 417 24.39 4.49 -8.43
N VAL A 418 23.68 3.56 -9.05
CA VAL A 418 24.18 2.19 -9.15
C VAL A 418 24.79 1.98 -10.52
N ALA A 419 26.08 1.67 -10.54
CA ALA A 419 26.83 1.26 -11.72
C ALA A 419 26.96 -0.27 -11.76
N GLY A 420 27.46 -0.82 -12.87
CA GLY A 420 27.78 -2.25 -12.96
C GLY A 420 26.59 -3.19 -13.14
N TRP A 421 25.40 -2.68 -13.51
CA TRP A 421 24.22 -3.50 -13.84
C TRP A 421 24.52 -4.55 -14.91
N SER A 422 23.97 -5.76 -14.73
CA SER A 422 24.10 -6.85 -15.72
C SER A 422 23.40 -6.51 -17.04
N ASP A 423 23.74 -7.25 -18.10
CA ASP A 423 23.07 -7.13 -19.39
C ASP A 423 21.57 -7.47 -19.30
N GLY A 424 21.21 -8.42 -18.42
CA GLY A 424 19.82 -8.77 -18.14
C GLY A 424 19.03 -7.60 -17.55
N PHE A 425 19.60 -6.92 -16.54
CA PHE A 425 18.98 -5.73 -15.96
C PHE A 425 18.82 -4.61 -16.99
N ARG A 426 19.87 -4.33 -17.79
CA ARG A 426 19.83 -3.30 -18.84
C ARG A 426 18.76 -3.60 -19.88
N ALA A 427 18.63 -4.85 -20.31
CA ALA A 427 17.59 -5.29 -21.25
C ALA A 427 16.17 -5.13 -20.65
N MET A 428 15.98 -5.53 -19.39
CA MET A 428 14.72 -5.34 -18.67
C MET A 428 14.35 -3.83 -18.58
N LYS A 429 15.31 -2.97 -18.25
CA LYS A 429 15.09 -1.51 -18.22
C LYS A 429 14.73 -0.95 -19.60
N ALA A 430 15.45 -1.34 -20.65
CA ALA A 430 15.18 -0.90 -22.02
C ALA A 430 13.77 -1.30 -22.51
N ALA A 431 13.20 -2.40 -21.99
CA ALA A 431 11.86 -2.87 -22.33
C ALA A 431 10.72 -2.08 -21.66
N GLY A 432 11.04 -1.09 -20.82
CA GLY A 432 10.07 -0.23 -20.13
C GLY A 432 10.13 -0.32 -18.60
N GLY A 433 11.25 -0.75 -18.03
CA GLY A 433 11.48 -0.65 -16.59
C GLY A 433 11.64 0.82 -16.14
N PRO A 434 11.36 1.14 -14.86
CA PRO A 434 11.48 2.50 -14.35
C PRO A 434 12.93 3.01 -14.47
N GLY A 435 13.13 4.29 -14.80
CA GLY A 435 14.47 4.87 -14.95
C GLY A 435 15.29 4.75 -13.66
N ALA A 436 16.61 4.59 -13.79
CA ALA A 436 17.52 4.72 -12.65
C ALA A 436 17.55 6.20 -12.26
N VAL A 437 17.06 6.52 -11.06
CA VAL A 437 17.10 7.88 -10.51
C VAL A 437 18.24 7.92 -9.49
N GLY A 438 18.99 9.03 -9.46
CA GLY A 438 19.96 9.24 -8.39
C GLY A 438 19.25 9.36 -7.05
N GLU A 439 19.74 8.66 -6.03
CA GLU A 439 19.15 8.63 -4.70
C GLU A 439 20.10 9.28 -3.71
N ARG A 440 19.61 10.13 -2.80
CA ARG A 440 20.46 10.65 -1.73
C ARG A 440 20.94 9.51 -0.83
N THR A 441 22.21 9.56 -0.44
CA THR A 441 22.74 8.65 0.58
C THR A 441 22.25 9.05 1.96
N VAL A 442 21.99 8.04 2.79
CA VAL A 442 21.64 8.19 4.20
C VAL A 442 22.39 7.16 5.02
N GLU A 443 22.45 7.36 6.33
CA GLU A 443 23.01 6.40 7.25
C GLU A 443 21.89 5.70 8.01
N LEU A 444 22.00 4.38 8.14
CA LEU A 444 21.13 3.58 9.00
C LEU A 444 21.93 3.02 10.18
N PRO A 445 21.31 2.78 11.34
CA PRO A 445 21.96 2.04 12.42
C PRO A 445 22.51 0.71 11.93
N GLY A 446 23.74 0.37 12.28
CA GLY A 446 24.40 -0.88 11.85
C GLY A 446 24.12 -2.05 12.80
N TRP A 447 24.06 -3.26 12.26
CA TRP A 447 23.85 -4.50 13.04
C TRP A 447 24.92 -4.68 14.13
N ASP A 448 26.19 -4.43 13.80
CA ASP A 448 27.35 -4.52 14.70
C ASP A 448 27.52 -3.28 15.62
N GLY A 449 26.52 -2.39 15.66
CA GLY A 449 26.63 -1.04 16.21
C GLY A 449 27.16 -0.02 15.19
N GLY A 450 27.17 1.27 15.57
CA GLY A 450 27.50 2.36 14.64
C GLY A 450 26.45 2.53 13.54
N VAL A 451 26.91 2.87 12.34
CA VAL A 451 26.05 3.15 11.17
C VAL A 451 26.55 2.43 9.92
N VAL A 452 25.64 2.18 8.98
CA VAL A 452 25.91 1.61 7.64
C VAL A 452 25.42 2.55 6.55
N PRO A 453 26.17 2.68 5.43
CA PRO A 453 25.77 3.52 4.30
C PRO A 453 24.58 2.90 3.57
N SER A 454 23.57 3.73 3.31
CA SER A 454 22.30 3.32 2.72
C SER A 454 21.77 4.39 1.76
N SER A 455 20.66 4.10 1.10
CA SER A 455 19.96 5.05 0.23
C SER A 455 18.66 5.51 0.87
N PHE A 456 18.15 6.65 0.41
CA PHE A 456 16.85 7.12 0.86
C PHE A 456 15.75 6.06 0.67
N MET A 457 15.71 5.34 -0.46
CA MET A 457 14.75 4.25 -0.67
C MET A 457 14.91 3.11 0.34
N PHE A 458 16.14 2.66 0.59
CA PHE A 458 16.41 1.62 1.59
C PHE A 458 16.02 2.06 3.01
N SER A 459 16.18 3.35 3.35
CA SER A 459 15.69 3.86 4.63
C SER A 459 14.16 3.84 4.74
N MET A 460 13.42 3.96 3.62
CA MET A 460 11.97 3.81 3.62
C MET A 460 11.55 2.35 3.83
N PHE A 461 12.26 1.39 3.23
CA PHE A 461 12.04 -0.04 3.53
C PHE A 461 12.38 -0.36 4.99
N HIS A 462 13.49 0.17 5.51
CA HIS A 462 13.89 0.02 6.91
C HIS A 462 12.79 0.53 7.85
N ARG A 463 12.30 1.74 7.60
CA ARG A 463 11.19 2.31 8.37
C ARG A 463 9.93 1.46 8.29
N TRP A 464 9.58 0.95 7.11
CA TRP A 464 8.43 0.05 6.94
C TRP A 464 8.54 -1.18 7.87
N PHE A 465 9.70 -1.83 7.91
CA PHE A 465 9.91 -2.97 8.80
C PHE A 465 9.75 -2.58 10.28
N VAL A 466 10.36 -1.49 10.70
CA VAL A 466 10.25 -0.98 12.08
C VAL A 466 8.79 -0.69 12.45
N ASP A 467 8.04 -0.06 11.55
CA ASP A 467 6.64 0.31 11.80
C ASP A 467 5.73 -0.95 11.84
N GLN A 468 5.95 -1.93 10.96
CA GLN A 468 5.22 -3.21 10.97
C GLN A 468 5.48 -4.01 12.26
N LEU A 469 6.74 -4.15 12.67
CA LEU A 469 7.12 -4.89 13.88
C LEU A 469 6.65 -4.19 15.16
N ARG A 470 6.60 -2.86 15.17
CA ARG A 470 5.97 -2.11 16.26
C ARG A 470 4.48 -2.43 16.39
N GLY A 471 3.78 -2.61 15.26
CA GLY A 471 2.36 -3.01 15.25
C GLY A 471 2.15 -4.39 15.85
N ILE A 472 2.98 -5.37 15.47
CA ILE A 472 2.92 -6.75 15.97
C ILE A 472 3.19 -6.80 17.48
N THR A 473 4.27 -6.14 17.94
CA THR A 473 4.63 -6.11 19.37
C THR A 473 3.61 -5.38 20.25
N ALA A 474 2.94 -4.34 19.73
CA ALA A 474 1.90 -3.62 20.46
C ALA A 474 0.56 -4.39 20.51
N ALA A 475 0.29 -5.28 19.55
CA ALA A 475 -0.92 -6.10 19.50
C ALA A 475 -0.83 -7.37 20.36
N GLY A 476 0.38 -7.85 20.69
CA GLY A 476 0.61 -9.02 21.53
C GLY A 476 0.20 -8.81 23.00
N GLY A 477 -0.99 -9.28 23.36
CA GLY A 477 -1.43 -9.45 24.75
C GLY A 477 -1.11 -10.85 25.28
N ALA A 478 -1.33 -11.10 26.57
CA ALA A 478 -1.06 -12.40 27.23
C ALA A 478 -1.82 -13.62 26.64
N ALA A 479 -2.72 -13.42 25.68
CA ALA A 479 -3.54 -14.45 25.04
C ALA A 479 -3.09 -14.82 23.61
N ASP A 480 -2.18 -14.06 22.98
CA ASP A 480 -1.71 -14.32 21.62
C ASP A 480 -0.20 -14.00 21.54
N PRO A 481 0.69 -15.01 21.51
CA PRO A 481 2.14 -14.79 21.53
C PRO A 481 2.60 -14.02 20.29
N CYS A 482 3.44 -13.01 20.50
CA CYS A 482 4.04 -12.22 19.42
C CYS A 482 4.97 -13.10 18.57
N VAL A 483 4.81 -13.08 17.24
CA VAL A 483 5.73 -13.75 16.30
C VAL A 483 7.15 -13.22 16.51
N THR A 484 8.13 -14.13 16.60
CA THR A 484 9.53 -13.78 16.76
C THR A 484 10.16 -13.55 15.39
N VAL A 485 10.80 -12.39 15.20
CA VAL A 485 11.49 -12.05 13.95
C VAL A 485 12.98 -11.83 14.21
N PHE A 486 13.82 -12.69 13.65
CA PHE A 486 15.28 -12.59 13.76
C PHE A 486 15.90 -11.85 12.57
N ASN A 487 16.86 -10.97 12.86
CA ASN A 487 17.75 -10.38 11.86
C ASN A 487 19.13 -11.01 11.96
N CYS A 488 19.41 -11.96 11.07
CA CYS A 488 20.69 -12.64 10.95
C CYS A 488 21.50 -12.06 9.76
N THR A 489 21.54 -10.74 9.67
CA THR A 489 22.20 -9.98 8.60
C THR A 489 23.42 -9.25 9.16
N GLU A 490 24.44 -10.00 9.59
CA GLU A 490 25.67 -9.46 10.18
C GLU A 490 26.40 -8.52 9.19
N GLY A 491 26.59 -7.27 9.57
CA GLY A 491 27.16 -6.21 8.73
C GLY A 491 26.15 -5.40 7.91
N GLY A 492 24.84 -5.72 8.00
CA GLY A 492 23.75 -4.94 7.43
C GLY A 492 23.17 -3.90 8.39
N ALA A 493 21.95 -3.42 8.09
CA ALA A 493 21.22 -2.51 8.94
C ALA A 493 20.61 -3.20 10.17
N HIS A 494 20.66 -2.51 11.30
CA HIS A 494 19.93 -2.83 12.53
C HIS A 494 18.47 -2.38 12.38
N ILE A 495 17.52 -3.32 12.44
CA ILE A 495 16.08 -3.07 12.31
C ILE A 495 15.39 -3.21 13.66
N ALA A 496 14.94 -2.11 14.24
CA ALA A 496 14.25 -2.14 15.53
C ALA A 496 12.98 -2.99 15.48
N GLY A 497 12.77 -3.82 16.51
CA GLY A 497 11.67 -4.79 16.58
C GLY A 497 12.06 -6.21 16.14
N MET A 498 13.23 -6.40 15.51
CA MET A 498 13.81 -7.72 15.26
C MET A 498 14.82 -8.08 16.36
N GLU A 499 14.95 -9.38 16.66
CA GLU A 499 16.03 -9.91 17.48
C GLU A 499 17.30 -10.08 16.63
N HIS A 500 18.38 -9.38 17.00
CA HIS A 500 19.61 -9.37 16.24
C HIS A 500 20.57 -10.41 16.78
N ARG A 501 20.73 -11.51 16.04
CA ARG A 501 21.54 -12.67 16.45
C ARG A 501 22.30 -13.25 15.26
N PRO A 502 23.50 -13.81 15.48
CA PRO A 502 24.20 -14.52 14.42
C PRO A 502 23.37 -15.69 13.88
N PHE A 503 23.44 -15.94 12.57
CA PHE A 503 22.61 -16.99 11.96
C PHE A 503 22.86 -18.37 12.60
N ALA A 504 24.13 -18.68 12.91
CA ALA A 504 24.52 -19.94 13.54
C ALA A 504 23.82 -20.19 14.89
N GLU A 505 23.55 -19.15 15.68
CA GLU A 505 22.89 -19.29 16.97
C GLU A 505 21.39 -19.58 16.82
N VAL A 506 20.74 -18.89 15.87
CA VAL A 506 19.31 -19.11 15.58
C VAL A 506 19.11 -20.49 14.95
N LEU A 507 19.99 -20.87 14.02
CA LEU A 507 19.97 -22.17 13.36
C LEU A 507 20.05 -23.34 14.35
N ALA A 508 20.81 -23.20 15.44
CA ALA A 508 20.90 -24.22 16.49
C ALA A 508 19.56 -24.44 17.24
N GLN A 509 18.62 -23.49 17.16
CA GLN A 509 17.30 -23.56 17.78
C GLN A 509 16.22 -24.12 16.84
N LEU A 510 16.54 -24.30 15.54
CA LEU A 510 15.60 -24.84 14.56
C LEU A 510 15.64 -26.37 14.60
N ASP A 511 14.73 -26.97 15.36
CA ASP A 511 14.67 -28.43 15.61
C ASP A 511 13.42 -29.12 15.05
N GLN A 512 12.40 -28.35 14.66
CA GLN A 512 11.15 -28.89 14.14
C GLN A 512 11.29 -29.40 12.70
N PRO A 513 11.08 -30.70 12.43
CA PRO A 513 11.15 -31.22 11.08
C PRO A 513 9.92 -30.78 10.27
N ILE A 514 10.14 -30.35 9.02
CA ILE A 514 9.08 -29.97 8.08
C ILE A 514 9.38 -30.51 6.68
N ASP A 515 8.37 -31.09 6.04
CA ASP A 515 8.40 -31.40 4.60
C ASP A 515 7.52 -30.38 3.87
N VAL A 516 8.15 -29.28 3.46
CA VAL A 516 7.46 -28.16 2.81
C VAL A 516 6.79 -28.61 1.50
N ALA A 517 7.39 -29.57 0.79
CA ALA A 517 6.82 -30.05 -0.47
C ALA A 517 5.49 -30.78 -0.24
N VAL A 518 5.41 -31.62 0.79
CA VAL A 518 4.18 -32.34 1.16
C VAL A 518 3.07 -31.36 1.57
N GLU A 519 3.39 -30.35 2.38
CA GLU A 519 2.38 -29.37 2.80
C GLU A 519 1.87 -28.51 1.63
N LEU A 520 2.75 -28.15 0.70
CA LEU A 520 2.37 -27.43 -0.52
C LEU A 520 1.52 -28.30 -1.46
N ASP A 521 1.84 -29.58 -1.58
CA ASP A 521 1.04 -30.51 -2.41
C ASP A 521 -0.34 -30.74 -1.77
N ALA A 522 -0.41 -30.84 -0.45
CA ALA A 522 -1.67 -30.91 0.29
C ALA A 522 -2.50 -29.62 0.16
N ALA A 523 -1.86 -28.45 0.16
CA ALA A 523 -2.52 -27.16 -0.11
C ALA A 523 -3.07 -27.11 -1.55
N ALA A 524 -2.35 -27.63 -2.54
CA ALA A 524 -2.84 -27.68 -3.92
C ALA A 524 -4.07 -28.58 -4.09
N MET A 525 -4.24 -29.60 -3.23
CA MET A 525 -5.41 -30.49 -3.25
C MET A 525 -6.69 -29.84 -2.70
N THR A 526 -6.62 -28.71 -2.00
CA THR A 526 -7.81 -28.00 -1.48
C THR A 526 -8.47 -27.11 -2.53
N VAL A 527 -7.81 -26.92 -3.68
CA VAL A 527 -8.28 -26.09 -4.78
C VAL A 527 -9.46 -26.78 -5.47
N ASP A 528 -10.62 -26.13 -5.44
CA ASP A 528 -11.82 -26.65 -6.09
C ASP A 528 -11.78 -26.53 -7.64
N GLY A 529 -12.54 -27.39 -8.31
CA GLY A 529 -12.63 -27.42 -9.77
C GLY A 529 -13.43 -26.28 -10.40
N ASP A 530 -14.12 -25.48 -9.60
CA ASP A 530 -15.05 -24.43 -10.04
C ASP A 530 -14.36 -23.08 -10.23
N ARG A 531 -13.09 -22.93 -9.82
CA ARG A 531 -12.29 -21.69 -10.01
C ARG A 531 -12.35 -21.16 -11.43
N VAL A 532 -12.21 -22.03 -12.44
CA VAL A 532 -12.26 -21.63 -13.85
C VAL A 532 -13.63 -21.01 -14.18
N ASP A 533 -14.72 -21.63 -13.75
CA ASP A 533 -16.07 -21.16 -14.01
C ASP A 533 -16.36 -19.85 -13.26
N ARG A 534 -15.89 -19.70 -12.01
CA ARG A 534 -15.99 -18.44 -11.25
C ARG A 534 -15.26 -17.30 -11.92
N ILE A 535 -14.02 -17.53 -12.38
CA ILE A 535 -13.25 -16.52 -13.13
C ILE A 535 -13.95 -16.17 -14.44
N ILE A 536 -14.46 -17.15 -15.20
CA ILE A 536 -15.21 -16.91 -16.43
C ILE A 536 -16.44 -16.03 -16.17
N ASP A 537 -17.21 -16.34 -15.12
CA ASP A 537 -18.42 -15.61 -14.75
C ASP A 537 -18.09 -14.19 -14.29
N HIS A 538 -17.03 -14.05 -13.51
CA HIS A 538 -16.51 -12.78 -13.03
C HIS A 538 -16.09 -11.88 -14.20
N VAL A 539 -15.22 -12.36 -15.09
CA VAL A 539 -14.75 -11.62 -16.27
C VAL A 539 -15.89 -11.33 -17.25
N THR A 540 -16.83 -12.26 -17.43
CA THR A 540 -18.00 -12.06 -18.30
C THR A 540 -18.97 -11.02 -17.72
N GLY A 541 -19.20 -11.05 -16.41
CA GLY A 541 -19.95 -10.02 -15.69
C GLY A 541 -19.30 -8.65 -15.86
N PHE A 542 -17.99 -8.59 -15.66
CA PHE A 542 -17.19 -7.39 -15.81
C PHE A 542 -17.29 -6.81 -17.23
N LEU A 543 -17.07 -7.62 -18.28
CA LEU A 543 -17.20 -7.20 -19.68
C LEU A 543 -18.61 -6.71 -20.02
N ARG A 544 -19.67 -7.30 -19.44
CA ARG A 544 -21.05 -6.78 -19.60
C ARG A 544 -21.19 -5.40 -18.96
N GLY A 545 -20.61 -5.20 -17.78
CA GLY A 545 -20.49 -3.90 -17.11
C GLY A 545 -19.79 -2.88 -18.01
N LEU A 546 -18.59 -3.20 -18.52
CA LEU A 546 -17.82 -2.31 -19.40
C LEU A 546 -18.64 -1.88 -20.64
N ARG A 547 -19.32 -2.82 -21.30
CA ARG A 547 -20.16 -2.51 -22.47
C ARG A 547 -21.33 -1.59 -22.11
N ARG A 548 -21.98 -1.82 -20.96
CA ARG A 548 -23.07 -0.96 -20.45
C ARG A 548 -22.55 0.44 -20.15
N SER A 549 -21.43 0.55 -19.43
CA SER A 549 -20.80 1.83 -19.10
C SER A 549 -20.39 2.60 -20.36
N ARG A 550 -19.77 1.93 -21.34
CA ARG A 550 -19.42 2.56 -22.63
C ARG A 550 -20.65 3.08 -23.37
N ARG A 551 -21.72 2.29 -23.43
CA ARG A 551 -22.97 2.69 -24.08
C ARG A 551 -23.56 3.94 -23.41
N LEU A 552 -23.60 3.97 -22.07
CA LEU A 552 -24.16 5.08 -21.31
C LEU A 552 -23.28 6.34 -21.43
N ALA A 553 -21.96 6.21 -21.34
CA ALA A 553 -21.01 7.30 -21.56
C ALA A 553 -21.18 7.93 -22.97
N ARG A 554 -21.29 7.11 -24.02
CA ARG A 554 -21.56 7.60 -25.40
C ARG A 554 -22.94 8.25 -25.56
N VAL A 555 -23.94 7.81 -24.80
CA VAL A 555 -25.27 8.46 -24.79
C VAL A 555 -25.19 9.80 -24.07
N ALA A 556 -24.54 9.86 -22.90
CA ALA A 556 -24.34 11.09 -22.15
C ALA A 556 -23.58 12.14 -22.98
N ARG A 557 -22.48 11.74 -23.65
CA ARG A 557 -21.73 12.62 -24.57
C ARG A 557 -22.60 13.23 -25.65
N ARG A 558 -23.39 12.41 -26.34
CA ARG A 558 -24.29 12.90 -27.40
C ARG A 558 -25.42 13.79 -26.89
N LEU A 559 -25.88 13.59 -25.65
CA LEU A 559 -26.87 14.48 -25.03
C LEU A 559 -26.25 15.84 -24.72
N ILE A 560 -25.02 15.85 -24.18
CA ILE A 560 -24.26 17.08 -23.91
C ILE A 560 -23.99 17.85 -25.20
N GLU A 561 -23.51 17.18 -26.26
CA GLU A 561 -23.23 17.80 -27.57
C GLU A 561 -24.48 18.45 -28.21
N ARG A 562 -25.66 17.92 -27.91
CA ARG A 562 -26.95 18.43 -28.42
C ARG A 562 -27.58 19.49 -27.51
N GLY A 563 -26.90 19.91 -26.45
CA GLY A 563 -27.43 20.85 -25.45
C GLY A 563 -28.60 20.30 -24.64
N ASN A 564 -28.78 18.97 -24.57
CA ASN A 564 -29.88 18.35 -23.83
C ASN A 564 -29.43 18.00 -22.41
N THR A 565 -29.50 18.99 -21.51
CA THR A 565 -29.02 18.93 -20.12
C THR A 565 -30.12 18.60 -19.10
N GLY A 566 -31.31 18.22 -19.58
CA GLY A 566 -32.49 17.95 -18.75
C GLY A 566 -32.49 16.59 -18.03
N PRO A 567 -33.67 16.14 -17.53
CA PRO A 567 -33.82 14.93 -16.70
C PRO A 567 -33.25 13.63 -17.31
N ARG A 568 -33.16 13.60 -18.65
CA ARG A 568 -32.61 12.47 -19.41
C ARG A 568 -31.11 12.31 -19.23
N LEU A 569 -30.34 13.39 -19.13
CA LEU A 569 -28.89 13.33 -18.86
C LEU A 569 -28.66 12.79 -17.44
N ALA A 570 -29.36 13.34 -16.46
CA ALA A 570 -29.28 12.90 -15.06
C ALA A 570 -29.64 11.41 -14.88
N ALA A 571 -30.61 10.89 -15.66
CA ALA A 571 -30.94 9.46 -15.63
C ALA A 571 -29.83 8.58 -16.24
N VAL A 572 -29.17 9.05 -17.31
CA VAL A 572 -28.03 8.34 -17.93
C VAL A 572 -26.81 8.38 -17.01
N GLU A 573 -26.53 9.51 -16.35
CA GLU A 573 -25.45 9.66 -15.38
C GLU A 573 -25.65 8.74 -14.17
N ARG A 574 -26.87 8.67 -13.60
CA ARG A 574 -27.19 7.69 -12.55
C ARG A 574 -26.99 6.26 -13.03
N GLY A 575 -27.52 5.92 -14.20
CA GLY A 575 -27.36 4.57 -14.75
C GLY A 575 -25.90 4.21 -15.06
N LEU A 576 -25.05 5.20 -15.37
CA LEU A 576 -23.61 5.03 -15.56
C LEU A 576 -22.90 4.83 -14.23
N ALA A 577 -23.25 5.61 -13.20
CA ALA A 577 -22.75 5.41 -11.84
C ALA A 577 -23.07 3.99 -11.33
N ASP A 578 -24.31 3.53 -11.51
CA ASP A 578 -24.73 2.16 -11.17
C ASP A 578 -23.94 1.10 -11.94
N ALA A 579 -23.61 1.37 -13.21
CA ALA A 579 -22.85 0.43 -14.06
C ALA A 579 -21.35 0.42 -13.73
N LEU A 580 -20.80 1.52 -13.20
CA LEU A 580 -19.42 1.66 -12.76
C LEU A 580 -19.20 1.20 -11.32
N ALA A 581 -20.23 1.22 -10.48
CA ALA A 581 -20.16 0.78 -9.08
C ALA A 581 -19.51 -0.60 -8.88
N PRO A 582 -19.85 -1.66 -9.66
CA PRO A 582 -19.18 -2.96 -9.54
C PRO A 582 -17.82 -3.04 -10.25
N LEU A 583 -17.36 -1.95 -10.90
CA LEU A 583 -16.12 -1.87 -11.66
C LEU A 583 -15.11 -0.99 -10.93
N ALA A 584 -14.86 -1.27 -9.64
CA ALA A 584 -14.10 -0.42 -8.74
C ALA A 584 -12.76 0.04 -9.34
N PHE A 585 -12.00 -0.85 -10.00
CA PHE A 585 -10.73 -0.48 -10.61
C PHE A 585 -10.86 0.43 -11.86
N VAL A 586 -11.97 0.36 -12.60
CA VAL A 586 -12.22 1.25 -13.76
C VAL A 586 -12.56 2.66 -13.28
N SER A 587 -13.30 2.75 -12.17
CA SER A 587 -13.52 4.03 -11.49
C SER A 587 -12.20 4.62 -11.00
N LEU A 588 -11.30 3.81 -10.41
CA LEU A 588 -9.94 4.24 -10.06
C LEU A 588 -9.20 4.79 -11.28
N LEU A 589 -9.27 4.13 -12.44
CA LEU A 589 -8.58 4.60 -13.65
C LEU A 589 -9.10 5.92 -14.25
N ALA A 590 -10.33 6.32 -13.91
CA ALA A 590 -10.98 7.55 -14.39
C ALA A 590 -11.22 8.58 -13.28
N GLN A 591 -10.63 8.38 -12.10
CA GLN A 591 -10.99 9.16 -10.92
C GLN A 591 -10.53 10.63 -11.02
N ARG A 592 -9.44 10.94 -11.73
CA ARG A 592 -9.02 12.34 -11.95
C ARG A 592 -10.12 13.15 -12.62
N GLU A 593 -10.75 12.57 -13.63
CA GLU A 593 -11.81 13.23 -14.37
C GLU A 593 -13.13 13.23 -13.59
N LEU A 594 -13.37 12.22 -12.73
CA LEU A 594 -14.47 12.23 -11.76
C LEU A 594 -14.31 13.38 -10.76
N ASP A 595 -13.11 13.53 -10.18
CA ASP A 595 -12.78 14.58 -9.22
C ASP A 595 -12.82 15.96 -9.87
N ARG A 596 -12.32 16.10 -11.10
CA ARG A 596 -12.43 17.36 -11.87
C ARG A 596 -13.88 17.71 -12.17
N ALA A 597 -14.71 16.74 -12.55
CA ALA A 597 -16.14 16.95 -12.76
C ALA A 597 -16.84 17.36 -11.45
N HIS A 598 -16.51 16.72 -10.32
CA HIS A 598 -17.03 17.09 -9.00
C HIS A 598 -16.58 18.47 -8.53
N ASP A 599 -15.31 18.84 -8.74
CA ASP A 599 -14.78 20.15 -8.34
C ASP A 599 -15.45 21.28 -9.13
N VAL A 600 -15.62 21.10 -10.45
CA VAL A 600 -16.35 22.05 -11.30
C VAL A 600 -17.83 22.13 -10.90
N ALA A 601 -18.46 21.01 -10.53
CA ALA A 601 -19.85 20.99 -10.07
C ALA A 601 -20.10 21.77 -8.76
N ARG A 602 -19.07 21.97 -7.92
CA ARG A 602 -19.17 22.71 -6.66
C ARG A 602 -18.94 24.22 -6.81
N ARG A 603 -18.48 24.70 -7.97
CA ARG A 603 -18.23 26.13 -8.23
C ARG A 603 -19.52 26.82 -8.69
N PRO A 604 -19.89 27.99 -8.14
CA PRO A 604 -21.03 28.75 -8.65
C PRO A 604 -20.75 29.31 -10.05
N GLY A 605 -21.63 29.06 -11.03
CA GLY A 605 -21.77 29.96 -12.19
C GLY A 605 -21.36 29.53 -13.59
N ALA A 606 -21.15 28.25 -13.93
CA ALA A 606 -20.95 27.87 -15.34
C ALA A 606 -21.44 26.45 -15.69
N GLU A 607 -22.71 26.33 -16.10
CA GLU A 607 -23.29 25.08 -16.63
C GLU A 607 -22.44 24.54 -17.81
N ALA A 608 -21.89 25.43 -18.64
CA ALA A 608 -20.99 25.08 -19.74
C ALA A 608 -19.68 24.39 -19.26
N ASP A 609 -19.10 24.85 -18.15
CA ASP A 609 -17.86 24.26 -17.60
C ASP A 609 -18.13 22.88 -17.02
N TYR A 610 -19.26 22.70 -16.33
CA TYR A 610 -19.71 21.40 -15.85
C TYR A 610 -19.91 20.41 -17.00
N LEU A 611 -20.61 20.81 -18.05
CA LEU A 611 -20.84 19.96 -19.23
C LEU A 611 -19.53 19.59 -19.94
N ALA A 612 -18.58 20.53 -20.03
CA ALA A 612 -17.25 20.27 -20.58
C ALA A 612 -16.45 19.29 -19.70
N ALA A 613 -16.54 19.40 -18.38
CA ALA A 613 -15.90 18.47 -17.44
C ALA A 613 -16.51 17.06 -17.52
N SER A 614 -17.85 16.95 -17.54
CA SER A 614 -18.55 15.67 -17.73
C SER A 614 -18.25 15.04 -19.09
N ALA A 615 -18.15 15.85 -20.15
CA ALA A 615 -17.72 15.38 -21.47
C ALA A 615 -16.30 14.77 -21.43
N SER A 616 -15.35 15.48 -20.82
CA SER A 616 -13.97 15.00 -20.66
C SER A 616 -13.89 13.70 -19.83
N LEU A 617 -14.73 13.59 -18.80
CA LEU A 617 -14.86 12.37 -18.00
C LEU A 617 -15.34 11.18 -18.83
N PHE A 618 -16.43 11.35 -19.59
CA PHE A 618 -16.94 10.24 -20.39
C PHE A 618 -15.98 9.83 -21.51
N ASP A 619 -15.25 10.75 -22.13
CA ASP A 619 -14.23 10.43 -23.12
C ASP A 619 -13.07 9.64 -22.50
N THR A 620 -12.65 10.01 -21.29
CA THR A 620 -11.61 9.28 -20.56
C THR A 620 -12.08 7.89 -20.15
N LEU A 621 -13.30 7.78 -19.62
CA LEU A 621 -13.93 6.49 -19.33
C LEU A 621 -13.97 5.61 -20.59
N ILE A 622 -14.41 6.13 -21.73
CA ILE A 622 -14.40 5.37 -23.00
C ILE A 622 -12.98 4.90 -23.34
N GLY A 623 -11.97 5.78 -23.22
CA GLY A 623 -10.57 5.44 -23.45
C GLY A 623 -10.02 4.34 -22.52
N VAL A 624 -10.39 4.36 -21.24
CA VAL A 624 -10.05 3.29 -20.27
C VAL A 624 -10.71 1.98 -20.70
N LEU A 625 -12.01 2.02 -20.97
CA LEU A 625 -12.79 0.83 -21.35
C LEU A 625 -12.23 0.17 -22.63
N ASP A 626 -11.78 0.98 -23.60
CA ASP A 626 -11.21 0.51 -24.86
C ASP A 626 -9.82 -0.13 -24.70
N GLN A 627 -9.07 0.21 -23.65
CA GLN A 627 -7.78 -0.41 -23.32
C GLN A 627 -7.95 -1.72 -22.55
N VAL A 628 -8.92 -1.81 -21.65
CA VAL A 628 -9.11 -2.98 -20.77
C VAL A 628 -9.79 -4.15 -21.47
N GLU A 629 -10.84 -3.88 -22.26
CA GLU A 629 -11.68 -4.92 -22.85
C GLU A 629 -10.94 -5.93 -23.74
N PRO A 630 -10.01 -5.53 -24.63
CA PRO A 630 -9.31 -6.48 -25.50
C PRO A 630 -8.54 -7.56 -24.74
N ALA A 631 -7.80 -7.16 -23.69
CA ALA A 631 -6.99 -8.09 -22.89
C ALA A 631 -7.89 -9.13 -22.19
N LEU A 632 -8.98 -8.70 -21.57
CA LEU A 632 -9.94 -9.59 -20.90
C LEU A 632 -10.65 -10.54 -21.86
N ARG A 633 -10.93 -10.11 -23.10
CA ARG A 633 -11.50 -10.99 -24.13
C ARG A 633 -10.54 -12.08 -24.56
N VAL A 634 -9.27 -11.74 -24.74
CA VAL A 634 -8.23 -12.73 -25.04
C VAL A 634 -8.09 -13.72 -23.89
N ALA A 635 -8.13 -13.24 -22.64
CA ALA A 635 -8.07 -14.10 -21.47
C ALA A 635 -9.25 -15.10 -21.40
N LEU A 636 -10.48 -14.66 -21.67
CA LEU A 636 -11.64 -15.56 -21.76
C LEU A 636 -11.47 -16.65 -22.81
N LEU A 637 -10.89 -16.32 -23.97
CA LEU A 637 -10.63 -17.31 -25.01
C LEU A 637 -9.60 -18.36 -24.55
N ARG A 638 -8.61 -17.95 -23.75
CA ARG A 638 -7.57 -18.84 -23.19
C ARG A 638 -8.07 -19.74 -22.07
N LEU A 639 -9.04 -19.29 -21.28
CA LEU A 639 -9.66 -20.09 -20.21
C LEU A 639 -10.47 -21.29 -20.76
N GLY A 640 -10.81 -21.28 -22.06
CA GLY A 640 -11.53 -22.36 -22.74
C GLY A 640 -13.05 -22.33 -22.51
N PRO A 641 -13.81 -23.22 -23.15
CA PRO A 641 -15.25 -23.34 -22.93
C PRO A 641 -15.55 -23.82 -21.51
N ARG A 642 -16.68 -23.37 -20.93
CA ARG A 642 -17.20 -23.84 -19.64
C ARG A 642 -17.11 -25.36 -19.59
N ARG A 643 -16.61 -25.92 -18.49
CA ARG A 643 -16.79 -27.34 -18.24
C ARG A 643 -18.28 -27.53 -18.03
N SER A 644 -18.98 -27.99 -19.07
CA SER A 644 -20.34 -28.47 -18.90
C SER A 644 -20.26 -29.53 -17.80
N HIS A 645 -20.90 -29.29 -16.67
CA HIS A 645 -21.22 -30.33 -15.70
C HIS A 645 -22.19 -31.31 -16.38
N GLY A 646 -21.66 -32.07 -17.33
CA GLY A 646 -22.28 -33.28 -17.83
C GLY A 646 -22.19 -34.26 -16.70
N ARG A 647 -23.34 -34.61 -16.13
CA ARG A 647 -23.51 -35.93 -15.51
C ARG A 647 -22.93 -36.95 -16.49
N ALA A 648 -21.81 -37.55 -16.12
CA ALA A 648 -21.29 -38.75 -16.77
C ALA A 648 -20.94 -39.74 -15.65
N ALA A 649 -21.68 -40.84 -15.72
CA ALA A 649 -21.76 -42.04 -14.90
C ALA A 649 -20.46 -42.56 -14.27
#